data_AF-A9B3P2-F1
#
_entry.id   AF-A9B3P2-F1
#
_cell.length_a   1.000
_cell.length_b   1.000
_cell.length_c   1.000
_cell.angle_alpha   90.00
_cell.angle_beta   90.00
_cell.angle_gamma   90.00
#
_symmetry.space_group_name_H-M   'P 1'
#
loop_
_entity.id
_entity.type
_entity.pdbx_description
1 polymer ?
#
loop_
_entity_poly.entity_id
_entity_poly.type
_entity_poly.pdbx_seq_one_letter_code
_entity_poly.pdbx_strand_id
1 'polypeptide(L)'
;MHKPDTKRLIPPIFVLLAIFGIFLAIVFAAESTPMAEIRFNLDREAALQRSVEALQAAGGDPSQFTQTITFGSNNDAQSYLIRERSRALLNQRVDEDLNLASWNVRFWRELDPEQWSISLSPATGRILAINHMRPDEAAGATLSQTEALLLAQAQLPIPLDQLTLLDQFTNQQPNRTDHTFIWQRRDISDAEAQYRYSVTIAGDQLGQRGEYYWLPQSWYLDKDWQLRRGGILNHTGWTLTYALTALIGVAWFIQARRGRLRWRWALRLFAAVAAVGVLVMLNSIPLDLAHYDINQSLPVYWGNVLGGYVGQLVTIATTIILAGMAGEALVWEETEGTVSLSETLTHRGLVSRPVVQALWVGGLVGIFQLGFVSAFYALGSRYFGVWSPVTPLYDDTIATPFPALYGMALGLLPAIGEELIFRLGGITVLTRYFGRPKLAIIVTAVVWAALHATYPQHPFYIRVVELSIIGILFGFLSVRYGVLASIAAHYTYNASLYVPLFWKTNNFYLLSGIAAAALVLWLLVPAIIRQLRGIPLESDNTIRAALPPQVPEPVVPQLSWQWRSDWKLFAGLSGLAVIMLLVIGLNRAPALTRNGVRQDMVTRTEALAQERKIDLTGLNPSVTVVADWVDLDLAYIYDQLDPEQTAAAIEKGTVRAWSVRWSNWDRPEYSWLVYLDPAGRLLSYRLSLPENAKAISTTLEQAQTIATTHASQFIALDQYELSNTSTSQKPNRNDYSFVWQTKMPWIGEAYRRFEVTVAGDQVIVSSPSMYTPPEYRRERDQTTLSESILSNLRSALRGIPATILPILGLIGIFRRRTELWPWVWLGIIAGIGYLIQGAGRWTFAQVSELPRFILAISQTLANAVLNGGELALLGAGAATAWNLTKNEQQLPLEAFIRAIPHRIQDFVADRAQVLRRESIVLGILIVPWILLIRSSIGFTTAKAGFWASVQPLNAQSAMLDILLQATFDAITTSLLLIGSLSMLTWVVRGKQQIALAITCLGMALVLLPLREPAQWLVLGLAVLLSFWLGRMLRWNGLALTVALWLANIVPAALTLLATTPLALQLNGAALIVLLCGFCGWYLGGWWQTQNAEN
;
A
#
# COMPACT_ATOMS: atom_id res chain seq x y z
N MET A 1 4.47 -31.46 -17.67
CA MET A 1 4.17 -32.32 -16.48
C MET A 1 4.19 -33.80 -16.89
N HIS A 2 4.40 -34.76 -15.99
CA HIS A 2 4.35 -36.20 -16.34
C HIS A 2 2.96 -36.80 -16.04
N LYS A 3 2.56 -37.82 -16.82
CA LYS A 3 1.41 -38.67 -16.49
C LYS A 3 1.59 -39.18 -15.06
N PRO A 4 0.64 -38.93 -14.13
CA PRO A 4 0.77 -39.43 -12.77
C PRO A 4 0.83 -40.96 -12.81
N ASP A 5 1.90 -41.55 -12.26
CA ASP A 5 1.97 -43.00 -12.06
C ASP A 5 1.03 -43.36 -10.91
N THR A 6 -0.12 -43.94 -11.24
CA THR A 6 -1.26 -44.23 -10.34
C THR A 6 -1.27 -45.66 -9.80
N LYS A 7 -0.19 -46.45 -10.03
CA LYS A 7 -0.13 -47.87 -9.63
C LYS A 7 -0.10 -48.11 -8.11
N ARG A 8 0.26 -47.12 -7.29
CA ARG A 8 0.12 -47.15 -5.82
C ARG A 8 -0.68 -45.93 -5.37
N LEU A 9 -1.78 -46.18 -4.64
CA LEU A 9 -2.71 -45.12 -4.22
C LEU A 9 -2.00 -44.06 -3.36
N ILE A 10 -1.08 -44.47 -2.47
CA ILE A 10 -0.28 -43.59 -1.61
C ILE A 10 1.10 -44.21 -1.39
N PRO A 11 2.21 -43.51 -1.69
CA PRO A 11 3.54 -43.96 -1.25
C PRO A 11 3.62 -43.95 0.29
N PRO A 12 3.96 -45.09 0.95
CA PRO A 12 4.03 -45.18 2.42
C PRO A 12 4.89 -44.11 3.09
N ILE A 13 5.85 -43.56 2.35
CA ILE A 13 6.73 -42.49 2.79
C ILE A 13 5.98 -41.23 3.27
N PHE A 14 4.83 -40.86 2.68
CA PHE A 14 4.10 -39.68 3.14
C PHE A 14 3.48 -39.89 4.52
N VAL A 15 3.00 -41.10 4.81
CA VAL A 15 2.49 -41.47 6.15
C VAL A 15 3.61 -41.38 7.17
N LEU A 16 4.77 -41.94 6.83
CA LEU A 16 5.96 -41.86 7.67
C LEU A 16 6.42 -40.41 7.88
N LEU A 17 6.38 -39.57 6.84
CA LEU A 17 6.68 -38.14 6.94
C LEU A 17 5.68 -37.40 7.84
N ALA A 18 4.38 -37.68 7.73
CA ALA A 18 3.39 -37.06 8.59
C ALA A 18 3.57 -37.49 10.06
N ILE A 19 3.80 -38.78 10.32
CA ILE A 19 4.12 -39.29 11.67
C ILE A 19 5.39 -38.63 12.20
N PHE A 20 6.44 -38.55 11.37
CA PHE A 20 7.68 -37.89 11.73
C PHE A 20 7.48 -36.38 11.99
N GLY A 21 6.64 -35.72 11.21
CA GLY A 21 6.26 -34.33 11.44
C GLY A 21 5.52 -34.13 12.77
N ILE A 22 4.55 -35.00 13.09
CA ILE A 22 3.89 -34.98 14.40
C ILE A 22 4.92 -35.19 15.52
N PHE A 23 5.82 -36.16 15.37
CA PHE A 23 6.90 -36.40 16.32
C PHE A 23 7.78 -35.15 16.51
N LEU A 24 8.24 -34.52 15.42
CA LEU A 24 9.02 -33.28 15.49
C LEU A 24 8.24 -32.14 16.16
N ALA A 25 6.96 -31.98 15.81
CA ALA A 25 6.11 -30.95 16.40
C ALA A 25 5.95 -31.14 17.91
N ILE A 26 5.81 -32.39 18.39
CA ILE A 26 5.73 -32.70 19.82
C ILE A 26 7.08 -32.48 20.50
N VAL A 27 8.18 -32.99 19.91
CA VAL A 27 9.53 -32.91 20.48
C VAL A 27 10.01 -31.46 20.61
N PHE A 28 9.70 -30.62 19.64
CA PHE A 28 10.09 -29.21 19.60
C PHE A 28 8.98 -28.25 20.00
N ALA A 29 7.85 -28.74 20.53
CA ALA A 29 6.68 -27.91 20.87
C ALA A 29 7.06 -26.76 21.82
N ALA A 30 7.94 -27.04 22.78
CA ALA A 30 8.40 -26.09 23.80
C ALA A 30 9.25 -24.95 23.22
N GLU A 31 10.02 -25.21 22.16
CA GLU A 31 10.87 -24.21 21.51
C GLU A 31 10.19 -23.53 20.31
N SER A 32 9.26 -24.22 19.64
CA SER A 32 8.66 -23.73 18.40
C SER A 32 7.38 -22.92 18.56
N THR A 33 6.80 -22.86 19.76
CA THR A 33 5.65 -22.00 20.07
C THR A 33 6.12 -20.77 20.83
N PRO A 34 6.52 -19.68 20.15
CA PRO A 34 7.00 -18.47 20.79
C PRO A 34 5.80 -17.67 21.31
N MET A 35 5.04 -18.22 22.25
CA MET A 35 3.90 -17.55 22.88
C MET A 35 3.80 -17.97 24.33
N ALA A 36 3.29 -17.06 25.16
CA ALA A 36 2.97 -17.37 26.53
C ALA A 36 1.80 -18.36 26.61
N GLU A 37 1.80 -19.20 27.65
CA GLU A 37 0.69 -20.11 27.95
C GLU A 37 -0.45 -19.36 28.65
N ILE A 38 -1.20 -18.57 27.87
CA ILE A 38 -2.33 -17.77 28.39
C ILE A 38 -3.45 -18.71 28.85
N ARG A 39 -3.90 -18.51 30.09
CA ARG A 39 -5.05 -19.22 30.67
C ARG A 39 -6.34 -18.46 30.37
N PHE A 40 -7.30 -19.13 29.76
CA PHE A 40 -8.62 -18.56 29.47
C PHE A 40 -9.67 -19.14 30.42
N ASN A 41 -9.71 -18.63 31.64
CA ASN A 41 -10.75 -18.98 32.61
C ASN A 41 -11.98 -18.08 32.45
N LEU A 42 -11.78 -16.86 31.97
CA LEU A 42 -12.85 -15.91 31.67
C LEU A 42 -13.18 -15.99 30.18
N ASP A 43 -14.40 -16.41 29.87
CA ASP A 43 -14.91 -16.38 28.51
C ASP A 43 -15.37 -14.97 28.08
N ARG A 44 -15.76 -14.86 26.81
CA ARG A 44 -16.19 -13.61 26.19
C ARG A 44 -17.39 -12.97 26.90
N GLU A 45 -18.39 -13.76 27.29
CA GLU A 45 -19.62 -13.25 27.90
C GLU A 45 -19.37 -12.76 29.32
N ALA A 46 -18.60 -13.53 30.10
CA ALA A 46 -18.18 -13.14 31.43
C ALA A 46 -17.29 -11.88 31.40
N ALA A 47 -16.40 -11.75 30.41
CA ALA A 47 -15.58 -10.55 30.22
C ALA A 47 -16.42 -9.30 29.89
N LEU A 48 -17.43 -9.44 29.02
CA LEU A 48 -18.39 -8.37 28.73
C LEU A 48 -19.12 -7.93 29.99
N GLN A 49 -19.71 -8.88 30.73
CA GLN A 49 -20.46 -8.57 31.95
C GLN A 49 -19.57 -7.85 32.99
N ARG A 50 -18.35 -8.34 33.22
CA ARG A 50 -17.43 -7.71 34.18
C ARG A 50 -17.01 -6.30 33.77
N SER A 51 -16.93 -6.04 32.46
CA SER A 51 -16.64 -4.69 31.94
C SER A 51 -17.83 -3.75 32.13
N VAL A 52 -19.06 -4.25 31.97
CA VAL A 52 -20.29 -3.49 32.27
C VAL A 52 -20.34 -3.09 33.75
N GLU A 53 -20.04 -4.04 34.65
CA GLU A 53 -19.96 -3.78 36.10
C GLU A 53 -18.86 -2.76 36.43
N ALA A 54 -17.69 -2.88 35.80
CA ALA A 54 -16.58 -1.94 35.98
C ALA A 54 -16.91 -0.53 35.45
N LEU A 55 -17.62 -0.41 34.33
CA LEU A 55 -18.09 0.87 33.81
C LEU A 55 -19.09 1.54 34.77
N GLN A 56 -20.05 0.77 35.29
CA GLN A 56 -21.01 1.27 36.28
C GLN A 56 -20.33 1.73 37.57
N ALA A 57 -19.34 0.96 38.05
CA ALA A 57 -18.55 1.34 39.22
C ALA A 57 -17.71 2.61 38.98
N ALA A 58 -17.31 2.88 37.74
CA ALA A 58 -16.63 4.11 37.34
C ALA A 58 -17.59 5.29 37.08
N GLY A 59 -18.90 5.09 37.26
CA GLY A 59 -19.93 6.12 37.10
C GLY A 59 -20.50 6.27 35.69
N GLY A 60 -20.13 5.40 34.74
CA GLY A 60 -20.70 5.37 33.40
C GLY A 60 -22.00 4.57 33.33
N ASP A 61 -22.88 4.95 32.39
CA ASP A 61 -24.11 4.20 32.08
C ASP A 61 -23.92 3.34 30.81
N PRO A 62 -23.76 2.01 30.93
CA PRO A 62 -23.55 1.13 29.79
C PRO A 62 -24.70 1.14 28.76
N SER A 63 -25.90 1.57 29.14
CA SER A 63 -27.07 1.62 28.25
C SER A 63 -26.98 2.74 27.21
N GLN A 64 -26.11 3.73 27.44
CA GLN A 64 -25.89 4.85 26.54
C GLN A 64 -24.84 4.55 25.45
N PHE A 65 -24.21 3.38 25.48
CA PHE A 65 -23.09 3.07 24.58
C PHE A 65 -23.32 1.76 23.82
N THR A 66 -22.79 1.72 22.59
CA THR A 66 -22.60 0.47 21.88
C THR A 66 -21.39 -0.26 22.45
N GLN A 67 -21.52 -1.57 22.67
CA GLN A 67 -20.50 -2.40 23.30
C GLN A 67 -19.86 -3.31 22.27
N THR A 68 -18.53 -3.36 22.30
CA THR A 68 -17.72 -4.22 21.43
C THR A 68 -16.62 -4.86 22.26
N ILE A 69 -16.18 -6.06 21.87
CA ILE A 69 -15.14 -6.80 22.59
C ILE A 69 -14.13 -7.37 21.61
N THR A 70 -12.87 -7.27 21.99
CA THR A 70 -11.73 -7.89 21.31
C THR A 70 -10.85 -8.62 22.30
N PHE A 71 -9.97 -9.46 21.80
CA PHE A 71 -8.89 -10.10 22.55
C PHE A 71 -7.55 -9.78 21.90
N GLY A 72 -6.56 -9.43 22.71
CA GLY A 72 -5.23 -9.07 22.20
C GLY A 72 -4.10 -9.48 23.13
N SER A 73 -2.95 -9.80 22.55
CA SER A 73 -1.71 -10.11 23.25
C SER A 73 -0.68 -8.99 23.11
N ASN A 74 0.07 -8.71 24.17
CA ASN A 74 1.21 -7.78 24.12
C ASN A 74 2.43 -8.45 23.49
N ASN A 75 2.39 -8.58 22.16
CA ASN A 75 3.36 -9.31 21.36
C ASN A 75 4.79 -8.79 21.51
N ASP A 76 4.96 -7.47 21.65
CA ASP A 76 6.27 -6.86 21.85
C ASP A 76 6.86 -7.28 23.21
N ALA A 77 6.08 -7.20 24.29
CA ALA A 77 6.54 -7.62 25.62
C ALA A 77 6.85 -9.13 25.65
N GLN A 78 5.98 -9.97 25.09
CA GLN A 78 6.22 -11.41 25.01
C GLN A 78 7.47 -11.74 24.18
N SER A 79 7.66 -11.06 23.04
CA SER A 79 8.83 -11.25 22.16
C SER A 79 10.13 -10.85 22.86
N TYR A 80 10.11 -9.72 23.57
CA TYR A 80 11.24 -9.24 24.34
C TYR A 80 11.60 -10.22 25.46
N LEU A 81 10.62 -10.66 26.26
CA LEU A 81 10.85 -11.60 27.37
C LEU A 81 11.39 -12.95 26.89
N ILE A 82 10.91 -13.48 25.75
CA ILE A 82 11.46 -14.72 25.18
C ILE A 82 12.90 -14.53 24.72
N ARG A 83 13.21 -13.41 24.05
CA ARG A 83 14.54 -13.15 23.49
C ARG A 83 15.59 -12.87 24.57
N GLU A 84 15.29 -11.97 25.50
CA GLU A 84 16.26 -11.46 26.47
C GLU A 84 16.30 -12.28 27.77
N ARG A 85 15.31 -13.14 27.98
CA ARG A 85 15.20 -14.01 29.14
C ARG A 85 14.90 -15.44 28.74
N SER A 86 13.68 -15.91 28.94
CA SER A 86 13.27 -17.28 28.63
C SER A 86 11.75 -17.40 28.57
N ARG A 87 11.27 -18.43 27.89
CA ARG A 87 9.85 -18.79 27.91
C ARG A 87 9.34 -19.17 29.30
N ALA A 88 10.18 -19.79 30.13
CA ALA A 88 9.81 -20.14 31.51
C ALA A 88 9.49 -18.89 32.34
N LEU A 89 10.31 -17.85 32.21
CA LEU A 89 10.04 -16.56 32.84
C LEU A 89 8.77 -15.91 32.27
N LEU A 90 8.57 -15.95 30.95
CA LEU A 90 7.35 -15.43 30.34
C LEU A 90 6.09 -16.10 30.91
N ASN A 91 6.09 -17.43 31.03
CA ASN A 91 4.97 -18.17 31.61
C ASN A 91 4.80 -17.86 33.11
N GLN A 92 5.88 -17.66 33.86
CA GLN A 92 5.82 -17.17 35.24
C GLN A 92 5.13 -15.79 35.32
N ARG A 93 5.49 -14.86 34.42
CA ARG A 93 4.87 -13.52 34.36
C ARG A 93 3.39 -13.56 33.98
N VAL A 94 2.97 -14.55 33.18
CA VAL A 94 1.55 -14.82 32.93
C VAL A 94 0.85 -15.39 34.18
N ASP A 95 1.49 -16.28 34.92
CA ASP A 95 0.95 -16.84 36.17
C ASP A 95 0.84 -15.78 37.28
N GLU A 96 1.71 -14.75 37.26
CA GLU A 96 1.62 -13.54 38.09
C GLU A 96 0.52 -12.56 37.62
N ASP A 97 -0.26 -12.93 36.61
CA ASP A 97 -1.41 -12.19 36.08
C ASP A 97 -1.05 -10.82 35.47
N LEU A 98 0.18 -10.65 34.94
CA LEU A 98 0.61 -9.39 34.33
C LEU A 98 -0.04 -9.15 32.96
N ASN A 99 -0.10 -7.89 32.53
CA ASN A 99 -0.73 -7.49 31.26
C ASN A 99 0.10 -7.91 30.03
N LEU A 100 0.03 -9.21 29.70
CA LEU A 100 0.63 -9.85 28.54
C LEU A 100 -0.41 -10.32 27.52
N ALA A 101 -1.67 -10.41 27.94
CA ALA A 101 -2.84 -10.57 27.09
C ALA A 101 -4.10 -10.09 27.83
N SER A 102 -5.08 -9.58 27.09
CA SER A 102 -6.29 -8.99 27.66
C SER A 102 -7.52 -9.19 26.77
N TRP A 103 -8.67 -9.35 27.42
CA TRP A 103 -9.96 -8.97 26.84
C TRP A 103 -10.07 -7.46 26.87
N ASN A 104 -10.50 -6.83 25.77
CA ASN A 104 -10.67 -5.39 25.68
C ASN A 104 -12.11 -5.09 25.28
N VAL A 105 -12.88 -4.48 26.17
CA VAL A 105 -14.26 -4.07 25.92
C VAL A 105 -14.29 -2.57 25.69
N ARG A 106 -14.84 -2.15 24.55
CA ARG A 106 -14.99 -0.75 24.17
C ARG A 106 -16.47 -0.37 24.15
N PHE A 107 -16.77 0.75 24.79
CA PHE A 107 -18.08 1.41 24.85
C PHE A 107 -17.98 2.72 24.09
N TRP A 108 -18.81 2.90 23.05
CA TRP A 108 -18.71 4.07 22.17
C TRP A 108 -20.09 4.49 21.64
N ARG A 109 -20.17 5.73 21.16
CA ARG A 109 -21.30 6.28 20.41
C ARG A 109 -20.82 6.83 19.07
N GLU A 110 -21.68 6.76 18.06
CA GLU A 110 -21.39 7.32 16.73
C GLU A 110 -21.27 8.85 16.83
N LEU A 111 -20.23 9.41 16.21
CA LEU A 111 -19.94 10.85 16.16
C LEU A 111 -19.78 11.53 17.53
N ASP A 112 -19.44 10.74 18.56
CA ASP A 112 -19.20 11.23 19.90
C ASP A 112 -17.76 10.90 20.35
N PRO A 113 -16.93 11.90 20.70
CA PRO A 113 -15.58 11.66 21.20
C PRO A 113 -15.55 10.93 22.56
N GLU A 114 -16.66 10.89 23.29
CA GLU A 114 -16.73 10.14 24.54
C GLU A 114 -16.77 8.63 24.30
N GLN A 115 -15.78 7.93 24.85
CA GLN A 115 -15.70 6.48 24.79
C GLN A 115 -15.00 5.90 26.02
N TRP A 116 -15.34 4.66 26.34
CA TRP A 116 -14.68 3.89 27.39
C TRP A 116 -14.00 2.67 26.80
N SER A 117 -12.86 2.30 27.36
CA SER A 117 -12.19 1.02 27.11
C SER A 117 -11.81 0.40 28.44
N ILE A 118 -12.16 -0.88 28.62
CA ILE A 118 -11.85 -1.65 29.81
C ILE A 118 -11.11 -2.91 29.38
N SER A 119 -9.91 -3.10 29.91
CA SER A 119 -9.09 -4.28 29.65
C SER A 119 -9.11 -5.21 30.87
N LEU A 120 -9.33 -6.50 30.65
CA LEU A 120 -9.44 -7.53 31.68
C LEU A 120 -8.45 -8.66 31.44
N SER A 121 -7.91 -9.22 32.52
CA SER A 121 -7.13 -10.46 32.46
C SER A 121 -8.02 -11.62 31.99
N PRO A 122 -7.58 -12.43 31.00
CA PRO A 122 -8.29 -13.64 30.59
C PRO A 122 -8.25 -14.75 31.65
N ALA A 123 -7.32 -14.69 32.60
CA ALA A 123 -7.11 -15.71 33.63
C ALA A 123 -7.92 -15.45 34.90
N THR A 124 -8.00 -14.20 35.35
CA THR A 124 -8.61 -13.82 36.64
C THR A 124 -9.85 -12.92 36.49
N GLY A 125 -9.96 -12.20 35.37
CA GLY A 125 -10.91 -11.11 35.18
C GLY A 125 -10.58 -9.85 35.98
N ARG A 126 -9.34 -9.71 36.47
CA ARG A 126 -8.84 -8.49 37.06
C ARG A 126 -8.81 -7.37 36.01
N ILE A 127 -9.18 -6.16 36.42
CA ILE A 127 -9.10 -4.97 35.57
C ILE A 127 -7.63 -4.57 35.39
N LEU A 128 -7.15 -4.70 34.16
CA LEU A 128 -5.79 -4.32 33.74
C LEU A 128 -5.74 -2.84 33.34
N ALA A 129 -6.80 -2.34 32.69
CA ALA A 129 -6.91 -0.95 32.29
C ALA A 129 -8.36 -0.45 32.27
N ILE A 130 -8.53 0.84 32.56
CA ILE A 130 -9.75 1.63 32.32
C ILE A 130 -9.29 2.90 31.60
N ASN A 131 -9.90 3.22 30.47
CA ASN A 131 -9.65 4.44 29.74
C ASN A 131 -10.98 5.10 29.40
N HIS A 132 -11.24 6.26 29.99
CA HIS A 132 -12.36 7.15 29.70
C HIS A 132 -11.84 8.32 28.87
N MET A 133 -12.02 8.22 27.56
CA MET A 133 -11.74 9.32 26.66
C MET A 133 -12.96 10.25 26.66
N ARG A 134 -12.73 11.54 26.88
CA ARG A 134 -13.74 12.59 26.88
C ARG A 134 -13.35 13.70 25.90
N PRO A 135 -14.31 14.47 25.36
CA PRO A 135 -14.00 15.67 24.60
C PRO A 135 -13.09 16.62 25.38
N ASP A 136 -12.16 17.28 24.69
CA ASP A 136 -11.22 18.24 25.29
C ASP A 136 -11.97 19.37 26.01
N GLU A 137 -13.13 19.79 25.49
CA GLU A 137 -13.98 20.85 26.04
C GLU A 137 -14.83 20.40 27.24
N ALA A 138 -14.83 19.11 27.59
CA ALA A 138 -15.63 18.64 28.72
C ALA A 138 -15.23 19.36 30.01
N ALA A 139 -16.23 19.87 30.73
CA ALA A 139 -16.04 20.58 31.99
C ALA A 139 -15.38 19.68 33.04
N GLY A 140 -14.55 20.27 33.89
CA GLY A 140 -13.93 19.58 35.01
C GLY A 140 -13.16 20.52 35.92
N ALA A 141 -12.71 20.01 37.05
CA ALA A 141 -11.90 20.81 37.97
C ALA A 141 -10.55 21.20 37.33
N THR A 142 -9.97 22.27 37.86
CA THR A 142 -8.56 22.62 37.62
C THR A 142 -7.81 22.42 38.93
N LEU A 143 -7.41 21.17 39.17
CA LEU A 143 -6.69 20.79 40.39
C LEU A 143 -5.21 21.11 40.29
N SER A 144 -4.58 21.37 41.43
CA SER A 144 -3.12 21.37 41.50
C SER A 144 -2.58 19.94 41.26
N GLN A 145 -1.34 19.85 40.76
CA GLN A 145 -0.69 18.56 40.53
C GLN A 145 -0.60 17.72 41.83
N THR A 146 -0.47 18.37 42.99
CA THR A 146 -0.38 17.66 44.29
C THR A 146 -1.72 17.05 44.69
N GLU A 147 -2.83 17.76 44.49
CA GLU A 147 -4.18 17.22 44.74
C GLU A 147 -4.51 16.07 43.77
N ALA A 148 -4.18 16.25 42.49
CA ALA A 148 -4.36 15.21 41.48
C ALA A 148 -3.49 13.97 41.76
N LEU A 149 -2.28 14.15 42.30
CA LEU A 149 -1.41 13.04 42.69
C LEU A 149 -2.04 12.18 43.79
N LEU A 150 -2.69 12.79 44.79
CA LEU A 150 -3.40 12.05 45.85
C LEU A 150 -4.56 11.23 45.28
N LEU A 151 -5.33 11.80 44.34
CA LEU A 151 -6.39 11.08 43.64
C LEU A 151 -5.83 9.92 42.81
N ALA A 152 -4.72 10.14 42.11
CA ALA A 152 -4.09 9.13 41.27
C ALA A 152 -3.50 7.97 42.09
N GLN A 153 -2.90 8.26 43.26
CA GLN A 153 -2.39 7.25 44.19
C GLN A 153 -3.48 6.30 44.70
N ALA A 154 -4.69 6.81 44.93
CA ALA A 154 -5.83 6.00 45.37
C ALA A 154 -6.31 4.99 44.31
N GLN A 155 -5.91 5.16 43.04
CA GLN A 155 -6.33 4.30 41.92
C GLN A 155 -5.36 3.14 41.64
N LEU A 156 -4.19 3.12 42.30
CA LEU A 156 -3.16 2.10 42.08
C LEU A 156 -3.56 0.76 42.72
N PRO A 157 -3.35 -0.38 42.03
CA PRO A 157 -3.75 -1.69 42.53
C PRO A 157 -2.78 -2.27 43.56
N ILE A 158 -1.60 -1.66 43.75
CA ILE A 158 -0.56 -2.13 44.67
C ILE A 158 -0.07 -1.00 45.60
N PRO A 159 0.49 -1.35 46.77
CA PRO A 159 1.04 -0.38 47.71
C PRO A 159 2.14 0.53 47.13
N LEU A 160 2.19 1.79 47.58
CA LEU A 160 3.12 2.81 47.08
C LEU A 160 4.60 2.53 47.40
N ASP A 161 4.90 1.75 48.44
CA ASP A 161 6.26 1.37 48.83
C ASP A 161 6.93 0.42 47.83
N GLN A 162 6.13 -0.25 46.99
CA GLN A 162 6.60 -1.09 45.87
C GLN A 162 6.78 -0.32 44.57
N LEU A 163 6.47 0.99 44.57
CA LEU A 163 6.43 1.83 43.38
C LEU A 163 7.43 2.99 43.46
N THR A 164 7.91 3.39 42.30
CA THR A 164 8.70 4.62 42.13
C THR A 164 7.99 5.50 41.13
N LEU A 165 7.58 6.69 41.54
CA LEU A 165 7.02 7.71 40.63
C LEU A 165 8.14 8.17 39.69
N LEU A 166 7.91 8.05 38.38
CA LEU A 166 8.86 8.43 37.33
C LEU A 166 8.49 9.76 36.69
N ASP A 167 7.32 9.80 36.04
CA ASP A 167 6.89 10.92 35.21
C ASP A 167 5.61 11.56 35.70
N GLN A 168 5.49 12.86 35.45
CA GLN A 168 4.33 13.67 35.75
C GLN A 168 4.08 14.64 34.58
N PHE A 169 2.87 14.60 34.04
CA PHE A 169 2.44 15.43 32.92
C PHE A 169 1.21 16.23 33.34
N THR A 170 1.15 17.48 32.93
CA THR A 170 -0.03 18.33 33.08
C THR A 170 -0.43 18.84 31.70
N ASN A 171 -1.67 18.57 31.32
CA ASN A 171 -2.25 19.04 30.07
C ASN A 171 -3.43 19.97 30.40
N GLN A 172 -3.30 21.24 30.05
CA GLN A 172 -4.36 22.22 30.23
C GLN A 172 -5.35 22.10 29.07
N GLN A 173 -6.57 21.63 29.39
CA GLN A 173 -7.69 21.58 28.47
C GLN A 173 -8.49 22.89 28.57
N PRO A 174 -9.36 23.21 27.59
CA PRO A 174 -10.15 24.45 27.62
C PRO A 174 -10.91 24.69 28.92
N ASN A 175 -11.51 23.63 29.49
CA ASN A 175 -12.43 23.73 30.65
C ASN A 175 -12.02 22.86 31.85
N ARG A 176 -10.79 22.30 31.86
CA ARG A 176 -10.26 21.46 32.95
C ARG A 176 -8.74 21.31 32.85
N THR A 177 -8.12 20.71 33.87
CA THR A 177 -6.70 20.31 33.80
C THR A 177 -6.56 18.81 34.01
N ASP A 178 -5.87 18.15 33.09
CA ASP A 178 -5.65 16.70 33.12
C ASP A 178 -4.20 16.42 33.58
N HIS A 179 -4.03 15.63 34.63
CA HIS A 179 -2.72 15.25 35.18
C HIS A 179 -2.46 13.76 34.98
N THR A 180 -1.32 13.41 34.40
CA THR A 180 -0.90 12.01 34.21
C THR A 180 0.35 11.70 35.01
N PHE A 181 0.36 10.56 35.66
CA PHE A 181 1.43 10.09 36.53
C PHE A 181 1.85 8.68 36.11
N ILE A 182 3.16 8.43 36.03
CA ILE A 182 3.71 7.12 35.67
C ILE A 182 4.52 6.58 36.85
N TRP A 183 4.20 5.38 37.31
CA TRP A 183 4.96 4.66 38.34
C TRP A 183 5.60 3.41 37.76
N GLN A 184 6.78 3.07 38.26
CA GLN A 184 7.49 1.83 37.98
C GLN A 184 7.48 0.90 39.18
N ARG A 185 7.23 -0.38 38.95
CA ARG A 185 7.37 -1.44 39.96
C ARG A 185 8.83 -1.68 40.30
N ARG A 186 9.13 -1.84 41.59
CA ARG A 186 10.49 -2.10 42.09
C ARG A 186 10.87 -3.58 42.04
N ASP A 187 9.89 -4.47 42.07
CA ASP A 187 10.07 -5.91 42.17
C ASP A 187 10.13 -6.63 40.81
N ILE A 188 9.72 -5.95 39.73
CA ILE A 188 9.71 -6.51 38.37
C ILE A 188 10.68 -5.72 37.48
N SER A 189 11.82 -6.33 37.22
CA SER A 189 12.80 -5.88 36.22
C SER A 189 13.31 -7.09 35.45
N ASP A 190 12.94 -7.18 34.17
CA ASP A 190 13.25 -8.30 33.29
C ASP A 190 14.19 -7.80 32.18
N ALA A 191 15.49 -7.91 32.42
CA ALA A 191 16.51 -7.25 31.60
C ALA A 191 16.40 -5.74 31.73
N GLU A 192 16.35 -5.02 30.61
CA GLU A 192 16.12 -3.58 30.62
C GLU A 192 14.61 -3.26 30.70
N ALA A 193 13.72 -4.22 30.44
CA ALA A 193 12.29 -3.99 30.54
C ALA A 193 11.82 -3.79 31.99
N GLN A 194 10.88 -2.86 32.15
CA GLN A 194 10.33 -2.45 33.44
C GLN A 194 8.80 -2.50 33.38
N TYR A 195 8.15 -2.87 34.48
CA TYR A 195 6.69 -2.87 34.55
C TYR A 195 6.18 -1.56 35.15
N ARG A 196 5.23 -0.90 34.46
CA ARG A 196 4.77 0.45 34.80
C ARG A 196 3.25 0.55 34.90
N TYR A 197 2.80 1.46 35.75
CA TYR A 197 1.42 1.93 35.85
C TYR A 197 1.33 3.36 35.33
N SER A 198 0.28 3.68 34.57
CA SER A 198 -0.06 5.05 34.16
C SER A 198 -1.45 5.39 34.69
N VAL A 199 -1.59 6.51 35.38
CA VAL A 199 -2.88 7.03 35.84
C VAL A 199 -3.03 8.48 35.41
N THR A 200 -4.14 8.78 34.74
CA THR A 200 -4.55 10.13 34.35
C THR A 200 -5.79 10.52 35.14
N ILE A 201 -5.70 11.64 35.85
CA ILE A 201 -6.83 12.31 36.50
C ILE A 201 -7.25 13.47 35.59
N ALA A 202 -8.46 13.40 35.05
CA ALA A 202 -8.99 14.37 34.12
C ALA A 202 -9.92 15.35 34.87
N GLY A 203 -9.39 16.52 35.22
CA GLY A 203 -9.98 17.41 36.22
C GLY A 203 -9.93 16.78 37.62
N ASP A 204 -11.06 16.31 38.10
CA ASP A 204 -11.26 15.64 39.40
C ASP A 204 -11.71 14.17 39.29
N GLN A 205 -11.78 13.64 38.07
CA GLN A 205 -12.25 12.28 37.80
C GLN A 205 -11.15 11.40 37.23
N LEU A 206 -11.30 10.08 37.34
CA LEU A 206 -10.40 9.13 36.69
C LEU A 206 -10.59 9.21 35.16
N GLY A 207 -9.56 9.67 34.45
CA GLY A 207 -9.52 9.61 32.98
C GLY A 207 -8.95 8.29 32.50
N GLN A 208 -7.76 7.91 32.96
CA GLN A 208 -7.11 6.66 32.54
C GLN A 208 -6.43 5.98 33.72
N ARG A 209 -6.48 4.64 33.76
CA ARG A 209 -5.61 3.79 34.55
C ARG A 209 -5.19 2.62 33.69
N GLY A 210 -3.90 2.33 33.59
CA GLY A 210 -3.44 1.14 32.88
C GLY A 210 -2.08 0.67 33.37
N GLU A 211 -1.75 -0.56 33.01
CA GLU A 211 -0.45 -1.17 33.29
C GLU A 211 0.17 -1.75 32.02
N TYR A 212 1.49 -1.69 31.90
CA TYR A 212 2.20 -2.12 30.70
C TYR A 212 3.67 -2.46 30.99
N TYR A 213 4.25 -3.29 30.11
CA TYR A 213 5.69 -3.47 30.00
C TYR A 213 6.30 -2.32 29.20
N TRP A 214 7.15 -1.52 29.84
CA TRP A 214 8.02 -0.59 29.14
C TRP A 214 9.23 -1.36 28.61
N LEU A 215 9.50 -1.20 27.31
CA LEU A 215 10.62 -1.83 26.60
C LEU A 215 11.64 -0.77 26.19
N PRO A 216 12.95 -1.10 26.21
CA PRO A 216 13.99 -0.14 25.86
C PRO A 216 13.92 0.27 24.39
N GLN A 217 14.27 1.52 24.06
CA GLN A 217 14.32 1.99 22.67
C GLN A 217 15.17 1.09 21.75
N SER A 218 16.26 0.51 22.27
CA SER A 218 17.15 -0.41 21.55
C SER A 218 16.43 -1.61 20.94
N TRP A 219 15.40 -2.14 21.62
CA TRP A 219 14.53 -3.20 21.12
C TRP A 219 13.80 -2.79 19.84
N TYR A 220 13.16 -1.62 19.85
CA TYR A 220 12.41 -1.11 18.71
C TYR A 220 13.33 -0.77 17.53
N LEU A 221 14.52 -0.24 17.80
CA LEU A 221 15.51 0.08 16.76
C LEU A 221 15.97 -1.17 16.02
N ASP A 222 16.30 -2.24 16.75
CA ASP A 222 16.71 -3.51 16.16
C ASP A 222 15.54 -4.20 15.41
N LYS A 223 14.34 -4.17 16.00
CA LYS A 223 13.11 -4.67 15.36
C LYS A 223 12.87 -3.98 14.01
N ASP A 224 12.86 -2.65 14.01
CA ASP A 224 12.66 -1.84 12.81
C ASP A 224 13.78 -2.04 11.79
N TRP A 225 15.00 -2.28 12.26
CA TRP A 225 16.14 -2.58 11.39
C TRP A 225 15.95 -3.88 10.62
N GLN A 226 15.54 -4.96 11.30
CA GLN A 226 15.22 -6.22 10.60
C GLN A 226 14.04 -6.04 9.65
N LEU A 227 13.00 -5.30 10.05
CA LEU A 227 11.84 -5.01 9.21
C LEU A 227 12.22 -4.24 7.94
N ARG A 228 13.07 -3.21 8.03
CA ARG A 228 13.52 -2.45 6.85
C ARG A 228 14.28 -3.33 5.86
N ARG A 229 15.20 -4.18 6.35
CA ARG A 229 15.97 -5.11 5.51
C ARG A 229 15.09 -6.19 4.89
N GLY A 230 14.18 -6.76 5.67
CA GLY A 230 13.15 -7.67 5.19
C GLY A 230 12.24 -7.02 4.14
N GLY A 231 11.90 -5.74 4.34
CA GLY A 231 11.13 -4.93 3.40
C GLY A 231 11.75 -4.86 2.00
N ILE A 232 13.08 -4.83 1.89
CA ILE A 232 13.78 -4.88 0.58
C ILE A 232 13.53 -6.22 -0.13
N LEU A 233 13.61 -7.34 0.61
CA LEU A 233 13.32 -8.66 0.07
C LEU A 233 11.84 -8.79 -0.32
N ASN A 234 10.94 -8.30 0.54
CA ASN A 234 9.50 -8.27 0.27
C ASN A 234 9.18 -7.47 -1.01
N HIS A 235 9.75 -6.27 -1.14
CA HIS A 235 9.54 -5.44 -2.33
C HIS A 235 10.07 -6.12 -3.60
N THR A 236 11.27 -6.70 -3.53
CA THR A 236 11.84 -7.50 -4.62
C THR A 236 10.93 -8.68 -4.99
N GLY A 237 10.40 -9.39 -3.99
CA GLY A 237 9.41 -10.45 -4.17
C GLY A 237 8.16 -9.97 -4.89
N TRP A 238 7.60 -8.81 -4.51
CA TRP A 238 6.44 -8.23 -5.19
C TRP A 238 6.74 -7.82 -6.62
N THR A 239 7.87 -7.15 -6.88
CA THR A 239 8.31 -6.79 -8.24
C THR A 239 8.40 -8.02 -9.13
N LEU A 240 9.02 -9.10 -8.65
CA LEU A 240 9.14 -10.35 -9.38
C LEU A 240 7.79 -11.07 -9.53
N THR A 241 6.89 -10.96 -8.55
CA THR A 241 5.52 -11.48 -8.64
C THR A 241 4.70 -10.74 -9.69
N TYR A 242 4.85 -9.42 -9.82
CA TYR A 242 4.22 -8.65 -10.89
C TYR A 242 4.78 -9.04 -12.26
N ALA A 243 6.10 -9.20 -12.39
CA ALA A 243 6.71 -9.71 -13.62
C ALA A 243 6.23 -11.13 -13.96
N LEU A 244 6.07 -12.01 -12.97
CA LEU A 244 5.52 -13.35 -13.16
C LEU A 244 4.06 -13.30 -13.61
N THR A 245 3.25 -12.45 -12.96
CA THR A 245 1.85 -12.23 -13.33
C THR A 245 1.75 -11.64 -14.74
N ALA A 246 2.75 -10.88 -15.19
CA ALA A 246 2.99 -10.48 -16.59
C ALA A 246 3.02 -11.64 -17.56
N LEU A 247 3.92 -12.57 -17.30
CA LEU A 247 4.04 -13.76 -18.13
C LEU A 247 2.76 -14.63 -18.08
N ILE A 248 2.11 -14.71 -16.91
CA ILE A 248 0.83 -15.41 -16.75
C ILE A 248 -0.27 -14.75 -17.58
N GLY A 249 -0.40 -13.42 -17.58
CA GLY A 249 -1.41 -12.74 -18.39
C GLY A 249 -1.13 -12.85 -19.90
N VAL A 250 0.14 -12.87 -20.31
CA VAL A 250 0.52 -13.21 -21.70
C VAL A 250 0.05 -14.62 -22.06
N ALA A 251 0.32 -15.60 -21.20
CA ALA A 251 -0.15 -16.97 -21.40
C ALA A 251 -1.68 -17.07 -21.41
N TRP A 252 -2.35 -16.39 -20.48
CA TRP A 252 -3.82 -16.30 -20.44
C TRP A 252 -4.36 -15.83 -21.79
N PHE A 253 -3.78 -14.75 -22.33
CA PHE A 253 -4.16 -14.18 -23.60
C PHE A 253 -3.95 -15.15 -24.78
N ILE A 254 -2.79 -15.83 -24.83
CA ILE A 254 -2.51 -16.85 -25.87
C ILE A 254 -3.53 -17.99 -25.79
N GLN A 255 -3.83 -18.47 -24.58
CA GLN A 255 -4.81 -19.54 -24.38
C GLN A 255 -6.25 -19.07 -24.66
N ALA A 256 -6.56 -17.79 -24.43
CA ALA A 256 -7.83 -17.16 -24.82
C ALA A 256 -8.01 -17.18 -26.34
N ARG A 257 -6.97 -16.77 -27.10
CA ARG A 257 -6.94 -16.81 -28.58
C ARG A 257 -7.16 -18.21 -29.13
N ARG A 258 -6.68 -19.22 -28.40
CA ARG A 258 -6.81 -20.63 -28.77
C ARG A 258 -8.14 -21.25 -28.32
N GLY A 259 -9.03 -20.49 -27.66
CA GLY A 259 -10.31 -20.98 -27.16
C GLY A 259 -10.19 -22.02 -26.03
N ARG A 260 -9.05 -22.06 -25.34
CA ARG A 260 -8.72 -23.08 -24.33
C ARG A 260 -9.11 -22.71 -22.90
N LEU A 261 -9.59 -21.48 -22.69
CA LEU A 261 -9.94 -20.95 -21.37
C LEU A 261 -11.31 -21.45 -20.87
N ARG A 262 -11.35 -21.99 -19.65
CA ARG A 262 -12.54 -22.64 -19.08
C ARG A 262 -13.21 -21.80 -17.99
N TRP A 263 -13.74 -20.66 -18.41
CA TRP A 263 -14.39 -19.67 -17.52
C TRP A 263 -15.48 -20.23 -16.58
N ARG A 264 -16.20 -21.31 -16.95
CA ARG A 264 -17.23 -21.93 -16.09
C ARG A 264 -16.62 -22.56 -14.84
N TRP A 265 -15.41 -23.11 -14.96
CA TRP A 265 -14.65 -23.63 -13.82
C TRP A 265 -14.22 -22.47 -12.90
N ALA A 266 -13.63 -21.42 -13.48
CA ALA A 266 -13.24 -20.23 -12.74
C ALA A 266 -14.41 -19.59 -11.99
N LEU A 267 -15.60 -19.52 -12.61
CA LEU A 267 -16.80 -18.99 -11.96
C LEU A 267 -17.27 -19.87 -10.80
N ARG A 268 -17.24 -21.19 -10.93
CA ARG A 268 -17.61 -22.12 -9.83
C ARG A 268 -16.62 -22.03 -8.68
N LEU A 269 -15.32 -22.01 -8.98
CA LEU A 269 -14.27 -21.84 -7.96
C LEU A 269 -14.41 -20.50 -7.26
N PHE A 270 -14.60 -19.41 -8.01
CA PHE A 270 -14.84 -18.10 -7.43
C PHE A 270 -16.10 -18.06 -6.58
N ALA A 271 -17.22 -18.63 -7.04
CA ALA A 271 -18.46 -18.67 -6.26
C ALA A 271 -18.27 -19.43 -4.93
N ALA A 272 -17.55 -20.56 -4.94
CA ALA A 272 -17.24 -21.31 -3.71
C ALA A 272 -16.36 -20.49 -2.75
N VAL A 273 -15.33 -19.82 -3.28
CA VAL A 273 -14.42 -18.97 -2.48
C VAL A 273 -15.14 -17.72 -1.96
N ALA A 274 -15.98 -17.09 -2.78
CA ALA A 274 -16.77 -15.93 -2.41
C ALA A 274 -17.81 -16.26 -1.34
N ALA A 275 -18.43 -17.45 -1.38
CA ALA A 275 -19.33 -17.90 -0.33
C ALA A 275 -18.61 -17.98 1.03
N VAL A 276 -17.40 -18.55 1.07
CA VAL A 276 -16.57 -18.56 2.29
C VAL A 276 -16.19 -17.14 2.72
N GLY A 277 -15.81 -16.28 1.77
CA GLY A 277 -15.48 -14.88 2.04
C GLY A 277 -16.64 -14.09 2.64
N VAL A 278 -17.87 -14.28 2.14
CA VAL A 278 -19.09 -13.65 2.70
C VAL A 278 -19.39 -14.19 4.10
N LEU A 279 -19.26 -15.49 4.34
CA LEU A 279 -19.45 -16.05 5.68
C LEU A 279 -18.45 -15.47 6.68
N VAL A 280 -17.20 -15.26 6.26
CA VAL A 280 -16.19 -14.61 7.12
C VAL A 280 -16.48 -13.14 7.33
N MET A 281 -16.89 -12.40 6.29
CA MET A 281 -17.34 -11.02 6.45
C MET A 281 -18.44 -10.90 7.51
N LEU A 282 -19.46 -11.76 7.44
CA LEU A 282 -20.54 -11.77 8.43
C LEU A 282 -20.04 -12.13 9.84
N ASN A 283 -19.10 -13.07 9.95
CA ASN A 283 -18.49 -13.46 11.22
C ASN A 283 -17.57 -12.37 11.82
N SER A 284 -17.03 -11.48 10.98
CA SER A 284 -16.13 -10.40 11.37
C SER A 284 -16.83 -9.11 11.80
N ILE A 285 -18.17 -8.98 11.61
CA ILE A 285 -18.93 -7.78 11.98
C ILE A 285 -18.62 -7.26 13.41
N PRO A 286 -18.55 -8.11 14.46
CA PRO A 286 -18.23 -7.63 15.80
C PRO A 286 -16.82 -7.03 15.91
N LEU A 287 -15.84 -7.59 15.20
CA LEU A 287 -14.46 -7.09 15.17
C LEU A 287 -14.35 -5.81 14.36
N ASP A 288 -15.05 -5.74 13.23
CA ASP A 288 -15.13 -4.53 12.42
C ASP A 288 -15.73 -3.39 13.27
N LEU A 289 -16.82 -3.61 14.01
CA LEU A 289 -17.38 -2.61 14.92
C LEU A 289 -16.44 -2.24 16.08
N ALA A 290 -15.61 -3.15 16.57
CA ALA A 290 -14.66 -2.83 17.63
C ALA A 290 -13.59 -1.81 17.19
N HIS A 291 -13.22 -1.84 15.91
CA HIS A 291 -12.25 -0.95 15.27
C HIS A 291 -12.90 0.26 14.58
N TYR A 292 -14.20 0.51 14.81
CA TYR A 292 -14.94 1.62 14.24
C TYR A 292 -14.34 2.98 14.65
N ASP A 293 -14.06 3.82 13.65
CA ASP A 293 -13.67 5.21 13.84
C ASP A 293 -14.91 6.06 14.11
N ILE A 294 -15.07 6.48 15.36
CA ILE A 294 -16.21 7.27 15.86
C ILE A 294 -16.33 8.64 15.19
N ASN A 295 -15.29 9.12 14.51
CA ASN A 295 -15.37 10.36 13.72
C ASN A 295 -16.09 10.15 12.38
N GLN A 296 -16.39 8.93 11.98
CA GLN A 296 -17.13 8.64 10.74
C GLN A 296 -18.55 8.19 11.06
N SER A 297 -19.56 8.55 10.27
CA SER A 297 -20.89 7.95 10.48
C SER A 297 -20.90 6.43 10.20
N LEU A 298 -21.79 5.68 10.83
CA LEU A 298 -21.91 4.24 10.63
C LEU A 298 -22.17 3.85 9.16
N PRO A 299 -23.03 4.56 8.39
CA PRO A 299 -23.18 4.30 6.96
C PRO A 299 -21.88 4.50 6.16
N VAL A 300 -21.08 5.52 6.48
CA VAL A 300 -19.75 5.75 5.88
C VAL A 300 -18.85 4.57 6.16
N TYR A 301 -18.78 4.19 7.43
CA TYR A 301 -17.92 3.11 7.90
C TYR A 301 -18.27 1.79 7.22
N TRP A 302 -19.56 1.40 7.21
CA TRP A 302 -20.00 0.19 6.52
C TRP A 302 -19.78 0.25 5.01
N GLY A 303 -19.91 1.43 4.39
CA GLY A 303 -19.53 1.64 2.99
C GLY A 303 -18.05 1.34 2.74
N ASN A 304 -17.16 1.84 3.61
CA ASN A 304 -15.72 1.56 3.57
C ASN A 304 -15.42 0.06 3.75
N VAL A 305 -15.99 -0.55 4.79
CA VAL A 305 -15.78 -1.95 5.14
C VAL A 305 -16.27 -2.88 4.02
N LEU A 306 -17.50 -2.70 3.53
CA LEU A 306 -18.05 -3.48 2.42
C LEU A 306 -17.24 -3.26 1.13
N GLY A 307 -16.80 -2.03 0.86
CA GLY A 307 -15.90 -1.72 -0.24
C GLY A 307 -14.58 -2.50 -0.16
N GLY A 308 -14.00 -2.61 1.04
CA GLY A 308 -12.82 -3.41 1.32
C GLY A 308 -13.02 -4.91 1.03
N TYR A 309 -14.11 -5.50 1.53
CA TYR A 309 -14.45 -6.91 1.27
C TYR A 309 -14.71 -7.18 -0.22
N VAL A 310 -15.44 -6.30 -0.91
CA VAL A 310 -15.66 -6.39 -2.36
C VAL A 310 -14.33 -6.30 -3.12
N GLY A 311 -13.42 -5.40 -2.72
CA GLY A 311 -12.08 -5.29 -3.30
C GLY A 311 -11.25 -6.57 -3.16
N GLN A 312 -11.32 -7.24 -2.00
CA GLN A 312 -10.68 -8.54 -1.77
C GLN A 312 -11.30 -9.63 -2.67
N LEU A 313 -12.64 -9.68 -2.78
CA LEU A 313 -13.34 -10.61 -3.67
C LEU A 313 -12.96 -10.39 -5.16
N VAL A 314 -12.81 -9.14 -5.60
CA VAL A 314 -12.35 -8.81 -6.95
C VAL A 314 -10.89 -9.27 -7.17
N THR A 315 -10.04 -9.12 -6.16
CA THR A 315 -8.63 -9.55 -6.23
C THR A 315 -8.52 -11.08 -6.37
N ILE A 316 -9.26 -11.84 -5.57
CA ILE A 316 -9.26 -13.31 -5.68
C ILE A 316 -9.94 -13.77 -6.98
N ALA A 317 -11.01 -13.10 -7.42
CA ALA A 317 -11.63 -13.35 -8.73
C ALA A 317 -10.62 -13.17 -9.87
N THR A 318 -9.87 -12.07 -9.84
CA THR A 318 -8.84 -11.75 -10.83
C THR A 318 -7.74 -12.81 -10.83
N THR A 319 -7.31 -13.26 -9.66
CA THR A 319 -6.31 -14.32 -9.52
C THR A 319 -6.78 -15.64 -10.11
N ILE A 320 -8.02 -16.05 -9.80
CA ILE A 320 -8.64 -17.26 -10.35
C ILE A 320 -8.80 -17.16 -11.87
N ILE A 321 -9.23 -16.00 -12.37
CA ILE A 321 -9.42 -15.78 -13.81
C ILE A 321 -8.10 -15.77 -14.55
N LEU A 322 -7.10 -15.01 -14.08
CA LEU A 322 -5.81 -14.87 -14.77
C LEU A 322 -4.92 -16.10 -14.55
N ALA A 323 -4.48 -16.31 -13.31
CA ALA A 323 -3.53 -17.38 -13.01
C ALA A 323 -4.19 -18.76 -13.07
N GLY A 324 -5.41 -18.88 -12.53
CA GLY A 324 -6.15 -20.13 -12.54
C GLY A 324 -6.45 -20.63 -13.95
N MET A 325 -7.10 -19.82 -14.79
CA MET A 325 -7.50 -20.27 -16.13
C MET A 325 -6.31 -20.42 -17.08
N ALA A 326 -5.29 -19.56 -16.99
CA ALA A 326 -4.11 -19.69 -17.83
C ALA A 326 -3.34 -20.97 -17.51
N GLY A 327 -3.08 -21.21 -16.23
CA GLY A 327 -2.36 -22.40 -15.80
C GLY A 327 -3.19 -23.67 -16.02
N GLU A 328 -4.50 -23.68 -15.78
CA GLU A 328 -5.38 -24.81 -16.17
C GLU A 328 -5.26 -25.10 -17.67
N ALA A 329 -5.36 -24.08 -18.53
CA ALA A 329 -5.33 -24.26 -19.98
C ALA A 329 -3.96 -24.76 -20.48
N LEU A 330 -2.86 -24.36 -19.84
CA LEU A 330 -1.53 -24.84 -20.17
C LEU A 330 -1.29 -26.27 -19.68
N VAL A 331 -1.72 -26.61 -18.45
CA VAL A 331 -1.70 -28.00 -17.95
C VAL A 331 -2.48 -28.91 -18.89
N TRP A 332 -3.66 -28.45 -19.29
CA TRP A 332 -4.56 -29.20 -20.17
C TRP A 332 -3.93 -29.46 -21.55
N GLU A 333 -3.22 -28.46 -22.09
CA GLU A 333 -2.43 -28.58 -23.33
C GLU A 333 -1.24 -29.53 -23.17
N GLU A 334 -0.40 -29.34 -22.15
CA GLU A 334 0.79 -30.16 -21.92
C GLU A 334 0.47 -31.63 -21.64
N THR A 335 -0.69 -31.89 -21.04
CA THR A 335 -1.14 -33.24 -20.70
C THR A 335 -2.00 -33.87 -21.80
N GLU A 336 -2.12 -33.21 -22.96
CA GLU A 336 -2.93 -33.67 -24.09
C GLU A 336 -4.39 -34.01 -23.70
N GLY A 337 -4.97 -33.23 -22.78
CA GLY A 337 -6.32 -33.45 -22.29
C GLY A 337 -6.48 -34.52 -21.21
N THR A 338 -5.39 -35.17 -20.78
CA THR A 338 -5.47 -36.24 -19.78
C THR A 338 -5.71 -35.74 -18.34
N VAL A 339 -5.43 -34.47 -18.06
CA VAL A 339 -5.71 -33.84 -16.75
C VAL A 339 -6.43 -32.51 -16.98
N SER A 340 -7.54 -32.30 -16.26
CA SER A 340 -8.31 -31.07 -16.34
C SER A 340 -8.91 -30.71 -14.97
N LEU A 341 -8.61 -29.50 -14.46
CA LEU A 341 -9.07 -29.02 -13.15
C LEU A 341 -10.59 -28.75 -13.11
N SER A 342 -11.23 -28.49 -14.25
CA SER A 342 -12.70 -28.37 -14.28
C SER A 342 -13.42 -29.64 -13.84
N GLU A 343 -12.84 -30.80 -14.15
CA GLU A 343 -13.46 -32.10 -13.88
C GLU A 343 -13.16 -32.55 -12.46
N THR A 344 -12.11 -32.02 -11.81
CA THR A 344 -11.74 -32.38 -10.42
C THR A 344 -12.74 -31.85 -9.40
N LEU A 345 -13.37 -30.69 -9.65
CA LEU A 345 -14.37 -30.08 -8.76
C LEU A 345 -15.81 -30.56 -9.00
N THR A 346 -16.00 -31.61 -9.80
CA THR A 346 -17.31 -32.25 -9.97
C THR A 346 -17.56 -33.30 -8.88
N HIS A 347 -18.83 -33.67 -8.63
CA HIS A 347 -19.15 -34.73 -7.67
C HIS A 347 -18.40 -36.05 -7.97
N ARG A 348 -18.23 -36.40 -9.24
CA ARG A 348 -17.46 -37.59 -9.66
C ARG A 348 -15.95 -37.36 -9.55
N GLY A 349 -15.48 -36.15 -9.83
CA GLY A 349 -14.09 -35.74 -9.68
C GLY A 349 -13.59 -35.83 -8.24
N LEU A 350 -14.36 -35.36 -7.27
CA LEU A 350 -14.00 -35.38 -5.84
C LEU A 350 -13.77 -36.79 -5.29
N VAL A 351 -14.43 -37.80 -5.86
CA VAL A 351 -14.26 -39.21 -5.49
C VAL A 351 -13.38 -39.99 -6.49
N SER A 352 -12.65 -39.30 -7.36
CA SER A 352 -11.69 -39.91 -8.29
C SER A 352 -10.36 -40.21 -7.62
N ARG A 353 -9.69 -41.28 -8.07
CA ARG A 353 -8.38 -41.70 -7.51
C ARG A 353 -7.35 -40.56 -7.49
N PRO A 354 -7.16 -39.76 -8.57
CA PRO A 354 -6.15 -38.70 -8.56
C PRO A 354 -6.47 -37.57 -7.58
N VAL A 355 -7.75 -37.18 -7.44
CA VAL A 355 -8.15 -36.11 -6.52
C VAL A 355 -8.05 -36.56 -5.07
N VAL A 356 -8.53 -37.76 -4.76
CA VAL A 356 -8.39 -38.36 -3.43
C VAL A 356 -6.91 -38.48 -3.05
N GLN A 357 -6.06 -38.94 -3.98
CA GLN A 357 -4.62 -39.01 -3.77
C GLN A 357 -4.00 -37.63 -3.51
N ALA A 358 -4.37 -36.62 -4.29
CA ALA A 358 -3.86 -35.26 -4.13
C ALA A 358 -4.25 -34.65 -2.77
N LEU A 359 -5.52 -34.75 -2.38
CA LEU A 359 -6.01 -34.26 -1.08
C LEU A 359 -5.34 -34.99 0.09
N TRP A 360 -5.18 -36.30 -0.02
CA TRP A 360 -4.59 -37.12 1.04
C TRP A 360 -3.08 -36.87 1.21
N VAL A 361 -2.32 -36.88 0.10
CA VAL A 361 -0.88 -36.55 0.11
C VAL A 361 -0.67 -35.11 0.56
N GLY A 362 -1.46 -34.17 0.07
CA GLY A 362 -1.38 -32.76 0.47
C GLY A 362 -1.64 -32.59 1.96
N GLY A 363 -2.73 -33.15 2.50
CA GLY A 363 -3.04 -33.10 3.92
C GLY A 363 -1.91 -33.67 4.80
N LEU A 364 -1.31 -34.79 4.40
CA LEU A 364 -0.16 -35.34 5.12
C LEU A 364 1.09 -34.45 5.06
N VAL A 365 1.37 -33.83 3.91
CA VAL A 365 2.50 -32.91 3.80
C VAL A 365 2.26 -31.64 4.62
N GLY A 366 1.02 -31.16 4.70
CA GLY A 366 0.66 -30.05 5.59
C GLY A 366 0.91 -30.39 7.07
N ILE A 367 0.60 -31.63 7.50
CA ILE A 367 0.94 -32.12 8.85
C ILE A 367 2.46 -32.21 9.03
N PHE A 368 3.19 -32.73 8.04
CA PHE A 368 4.65 -32.77 8.09
C PHE A 368 5.26 -31.37 8.23
N GLN A 369 4.71 -30.38 7.52
CA GLN A 369 5.18 -29.00 7.55
C GLN A 369 5.14 -28.41 8.96
N LEU A 370 4.12 -28.72 9.77
CA LEU A 370 4.07 -28.27 11.18
C LEU A 370 5.34 -28.68 11.94
N GLY A 371 5.69 -29.97 11.85
CA GLY A 371 6.91 -30.49 12.47
C GLY A 371 8.20 -29.95 11.87
N PHE A 372 8.23 -29.76 10.55
CA PHE A 372 9.38 -29.14 9.87
C PHE A 372 9.64 -27.73 10.38
N VAL A 373 8.60 -26.88 10.44
CA VAL A 373 8.74 -25.50 10.92
C VAL A 373 9.16 -25.48 12.39
N SER A 374 8.58 -26.36 13.21
CA SER A 374 8.98 -26.50 14.61
C SER A 374 10.45 -26.85 14.76
N ALA A 375 10.93 -27.87 14.04
CA ALA A 375 12.32 -28.26 14.06
C ALA A 375 13.24 -27.18 13.47
N PHE A 376 12.83 -26.52 12.39
CA PHE A 376 13.62 -25.49 11.72
C PHE A 376 13.95 -24.33 12.67
N TYR A 377 12.94 -23.79 13.37
CA TYR A 377 13.16 -22.70 14.33
C TYR A 377 13.84 -23.16 15.61
N ALA A 378 13.52 -24.35 16.13
CA ALA A 378 14.17 -24.87 17.33
C ALA A 378 15.67 -25.13 17.10
N LEU A 379 16.02 -25.81 16.01
CA LEU A 379 17.43 -26.07 15.64
C LEU A 379 18.14 -24.80 15.20
N GLY A 380 17.45 -23.92 14.47
CA GLY A 380 17.94 -22.60 14.10
C GLY A 380 18.34 -21.78 15.33
N SER A 381 17.49 -21.76 16.35
CA SER A 381 17.75 -21.04 17.59
C SER A 381 18.92 -21.65 18.37
N ARG A 382 18.96 -22.99 18.50
CA ARG A 382 20.01 -23.70 19.24
C ARG A 382 21.41 -23.57 18.63
N TYR A 383 21.52 -23.56 17.30
CA TYR A 383 22.82 -23.70 16.61
C TYR A 383 23.22 -22.52 15.73
N PHE A 384 22.27 -21.69 15.29
CA PHE A 384 22.50 -20.66 14.27
C PHE A 384 22.05 -19.25 14.68
N GLY A 385 21.62 -19.06 15.93
CA GLY A 385 21.15 -17.77 16.43
C GLY A 385 19.86 -17.29 15.75
N VAL A 386 19.05 -18.21 15.22
CA VAL A 386 17.75 -17.85 14.63
C VAL A 386 16.77 -17.46 15.72
N TRP A 387 16.07 -16.36 15.52
CA TRP A 387 14.99 -15.94 16.39
C TRP A 387 13.79 -15.43 15.58
N SER A 388 12.59 -15.74 16.06
CA SER A 388 11.33 -15.28 15.49
C SER A 388 10.49 -14.59 16.58
N PRO A 389 9.85 -13.45 16.27
CA PRO A 389 8.97 -12.77 17.21
C PRO A 389 7.73 -13.61 17.56
N VAL A 390 7.14 -13.28 18.70
CA VAL A 390 5.78 -13.66 19.06
C VAL A 390 4.83 -12.87 18.16
N THR A 391 4.22 -13.55 17.21
CA THR A 391 3.09 -13.02 16.45
C THR A 391 2.01 -14.08 16.47
N PRO A 392 1.12 -14.05 17.48
CA PRO A 392 -0.10 -14.85 17.45
C PRO A 392 -0.82 -14.52 16.17
N LEU A 393 -1.06 -15.56 15.39
CA LEU A 393 -1.91 -15.44 14.23
C LEU A 393 -3.34 -15.31 14.78
N TYR A 394 -3.84 -14.08 14.80
CA TYR A 394 -5.26 -13.77 14.92
C TYR A 394 -5.88 -14.15 16.28
N ASP A 395 -5.24 -13.71 17.35
CA ASP A 395 -5.72 -13.82 18.74
C ASP A 395 -7.14 -13.25 18.93
N ASP A 396 -7.48 -12.18 18.21
CA ASP A 396 -8.80 -11.56 18.27
C ASP A 396 -9.95 -12.42 17.68
N THR A 397 -9.62 -13.52 16.98
CA THR A 397 -10.65 -14.43 16.41
C THR A 397 -11.49 -15.11 17.47
N ILE A 398 -10.96 -15.23 18.68
CA ILE A 398 -11.64 -15.74 19.88
C ILE A 398 -12.85 -14.87 20.23
N ALA A 399 -12.85 -13.59 19.84
CA ALA A 399 -13.95 -12.66 20.04
C ALA A 399 -15.06 -12.78 18.97
N THR A 400 -14.85 -13.54 17.89
CA THR A 400 -15.88 -13.80 16.85
C THR A 400 -16.87 -14.90 17.27
N PRO A 401 -18.12 -14.89 16.76
CA PRO A 401 -19.10 -15.93 17.06
C PRO A 401 -18.70 -17.34 16.60
N PHE A 402 -18.02 -17.46 15.45
CA PHE A 402 -17.58 -18.73 14.86
C PHE A 402 -16.07 -18.72 14.54
N PRO A 403 -15.19 -18.92 15.54
CA PRO A 403 -13.73 -18.87 15.35
C PRO A 403 -13.21 -19.82 14.26
N ALA A 404 -13.86 -20.98 14.08
CA ALA A 404 -13.50 -21.95 13.05
C ALA A 404 -13.60 -21.40 11.63
N LEU A 405 -14.59 -20.55 11.33
CA LEU A 405 -14.78 -19.99 9.98
C LEU A 405 -13.59 -19.11 9.57
N TYR A 406 -13.04 -18.38 10.53
CA TYR A 406 -11.90 -17.52 10.31
C TYR A 406 -10.63 -18.34 10.01
N GLY A 407 -10.37 -19.40 10.80
CA GLY A 407 -9.28 -20.35 10.53
C GLY A 407 -9.42 -21.05 9.18
N MET A 408 -10.64 -21.39 8.77
CA MET A 408 -10.90 -21.96 7.44
C MET A 408 -10.59 -20.97 6.31
N ALA A 409 -11.06 -19.73 6.38
CA ALA A 409 -10.86 -18.77 5.29
C ALA A 409 -9.39 -18.34 5.16
N LEU A 410 -8.70 -18.14 6.27
CA LEU A 410 -7.27 -17.80 6.24
C LEU A 410 -6.38 -18.95 5.79
N GLY A 411 -6.80 -20.20 6.00
CA GLY A 411 -6.18 -21.32 5.33
C GLY A 411 -6.46 -21.30 3.82
N LEU A 412 -7.72 -21.09 3.43
CA LEU A 412 -8.20 -21.31 2.07
C LEU A 412 -7.83 -20.21 1.08
N LEU A 413 -7.99 -18.93 1.45
CA LEU A 413 -7.80 -17.80 0.54
C LEU A 413 -6.33 -17.67 0.07
N PRO A 414 -5.32 -17.68 0.96
CA PRO A 414 -3.92 -17.67 0.54
C PRO A 414 -3.52 -18.95 -0.18
N ALA A 415 -3.97 -20.12 0.30
CA ALA A 415 -3.68 -21.40 -0.37
C ALA A 415 -4.22 -21.42 -1.81
N ILE A 416 -5.41 -20.89 -2.08
CA ILE A 416 -5.89 -20.79 -3.47
C ILE A 416 -5.12 -19.70 -4.22
N GLY A 417 -5.06 -18.48 -3.70
CA GLY A 417 -4.45 -17.35 -4.43
C GLY A 417 -2.99 -17.61 -4.81
N GLU A 418 -2.18 -18.02 -3.84
CA GLU A 418 -0.74 -18.18 -4.01
C GLU A 418 -0.40 -19.44 -4.80
N GLU A 419 -1.11 -20.56 -4.60
CA GLU A 419 -0.87 -21.76 -5.40
C GLU A 419 -1.28 -21.59 -6.86
N LEU A 420 -2.33 -20.81 -7.13
CA LEU A 420 -2.69 -20.49 -8.52
C LEU A 420 -1.64 -19.59 -9.18
N ILE A 421 -1.12 -18.57 -8.49
CA ILE A 421 -0.09 -17.67 -9.05
C ILE A 421 1.24 -18.39 -9.22
N PHE A 422 1.78 -18.99 -8.16
CA PHE A 422 3.17 -19.48 -8.17
C PHE A 422 3.27 -20.87 -8.76
N ARG A 423 2.34 -21.79 -8.47
CA ARG A 423 2.46 -23.20 -8.85
C ARG A 423 1.72 -23.49 -10.15
N LEU A 424 0.41 -23.21 -10.23
CA LEU A 424 -0.36 -23.50 -11.43
C LEU A 424 0.00 -22.58 -12.60
N GLY A 425 0.02 -21.26 -12.37
CA GLY A 425 0.41 -20.27 -13.38
C GLY A 425 1.93 -20.22 -13.56
N GLY A 426 2.64 -19.89 -12.48
CA GLY A 426 4.06 -19.56 -12.50
C GLY A 426 4.96 -20.68 -12.99
N ILE A 427 4.92 -21.86 -12.35
CA ILE A 427 5.74 -23.00 -12.78
C ILE A 427 5.44 -23.37 -14.22
N THR A 428 4.16 -23.43 -14.61
CA THR A 428 3.76 -23.84 -15.96
C THR A 428 4.23 -22.85 -17.01
N VAL A 429 4.03 -21.55 -16.79
CA VAL A 429 4.46 -20.49 -17.70
C VAL A 429 5.99 -20.45 -17.83
N LEU A 430 6.70 -20.46 -16.72
CA LEU A 430 8.17 -20.44 -16.75
C LEU A 430 8.73 -21.72 -17.40
N THR A 431 8.12 -22.87 -17.16
CA THR A 431 8.51 -24.12 -17.81
C THR A 431 8.27 -24.05 -19.32
N ARG A 432 7.12 -23.52 -19.75
CA ARG A 432 6.73 -23.42 -21.16
C ARG A 432 7.68 -22.53 -21.97
N TYR A 433 8.10 -21.39 -21.41
CA TYR A 433 8.90 -20.40 -22.13
C TYR A 433 10.41 -20.55 -21.92
N PHE A 434 10.86 -21.07 -20.79
CA PHE A 434 12.29 -21.22 -20.48
C PHE A 434 12.79 -22.68 -20.46
N GLY A 435 11.90 -23.67 -20.58
CA GLY A 435 12.24 -25.09 -20.76
C GLY A 435 12.86 -25.79 -19.55
N ARG A 436 12.88 -25.17 -18.36
CA ARG A 436 13.57 -25.69 -17.16
C ARG A 436 12.61 -25.83 -15.95
N PRO A 437 11.85 -26.93 -15.81
CA PRO A 437 10.83 -27.06 -14.76
C PRO A 437 11.41 -27.04 -13.34
N LYS A 438 12.60 -27.61 -13.13
CA LYS A 438 13.28 -27.56 -11.83
C LYS A 438 13.63 -26.12 -11.42
N LEU A 439 14.10 -25.32 -12.37
CA LEU A 439 14.43 -23.92 -12.14
C LEU A 439 13.15 -23.10 -11.89
N ALA A 440 12.07 -23.37 -12.64
CA ALA A 440 10.78 -22.74 -12.42
C ALA A 440 10.23 -22.99 -11.00
N ILE A 441 10.36 -24.23 -10.48
CA ILE A 441 10.02 -24.56 -9.10
C ILE A 441 10.83 -23.71 -8.12
N ILE A 442 12.15 -23.65 -8.27
CA ILE A 442 13.03 -22.91 -7.36
C ILE A 442 12.72 -21.41 -7.40
N VAL A 443 12.60 -20.82 -8.59
CA VAL A 443 12.34 -19.38 -8.75
C VAL A 443 10.99 -19.01 -8.14
N THR A 444 9.93 -19.75 -8.45
CA THR A 444 8.59 -19.46 -7.91
C THR A 444 8.54 -19.64 -6.39
N ALA A 445 9.26 -20.63 -5.84
CA ALA A 445 9.39 -20.83 -4.40
C ALA A 445 10.10 -19.66 -3.71
N VAL A 446 11.24 -19.21 -4.24
CA VAL A 446 12.02 -18.09 -3.66
C VAL A 446 11.26 -16.77 -3.75
N VAL A 447 10.61 -16.51 -4.89
CA VAL A 447 9.80 -15.30 -5.07
C VAL A 447 8.62 -15.28 -4.09
N TRP A 448 7.91 -16.39 -3.95
CA TRP A 448 6.84 -16.55 -2.96
C TRP A 448 7.33 -16.38 -1.52
N ALA A 449 8.47 -16.98 -1.18
CA ALA A 449 9.08 -16.88 0.14
C ALA A 449 9.52 -15.44 0.47
N ALA A 450 10.03 -14.70 -0.51
CA ALA A 450 10.44 -13.31 -0.34
C ALA A 450 9.26 -12.39 0.05
N LEU A 451 8.03 -12.69 -0.39
CA LEU A 451 6.81 -11.97 0.03
C LEU A 451 6.57 -12.02 1.54
N HIS A 452 7.19 -12.95 2.26
CA HIS A 452 6.99 -13.14 3.69
C HIS A 452 8.14 -12.57 4.55
N ALA A 453 9.05 -11.79 3.95
CA ALA A 453 10.13 -11.10 4.67
C ALA A 453 9.65 -9.85 5.43
N THR A 454 8.43 -9.86 5.98
CA THR A 454 7.76 -8.70 6.61
C THR A 454 7.78 -8.74 8.14
N TYR A 455 8.52 -9.68 8.73
CA TYR A 455 8.62 -9.87 10.17
C TYR A 455 10.03 -9.51 10.65
N PRO A 456 10.20 -9.02 11.89
CA PRO A 456 11.51 -8.70 12.46
C PRO A 456 12.29 -9.95 12.89
N GLN A 457 12.43 -10.94 12.00
CA GLN A 457 13.16 -12.17 12.32
C GLN A 457 14.67 -11.94 12.30
N HIS A 458 15.41 -12.75 13.05
CA HIS A 458 16.86 -12.75 13.04
C HIS A 458 17.39 -14.08 12.49
N PRO A 459 18.25 -14.05 11.46
CA PRO A 459 18.47 -12.91 10.55
C PRO A 459 17.22 -12.58 9.72
N PHE A 460 17.08 -11.34 9.23
CA PHE A 460 15.90 -10.86 8.47
C PHE A 460 15.46 -11.71 7.27
N TYR A 461 16.36 -12.52 6.70
CA TYR A 461 16.07 -13.38 5.54
C TYR A 461 15.62 -14.80 5.91
N ILE A 462 15.60 -15.16 7.20
CA ILE A 462 15.43 -16.56 7.62
C ILE A 462 14.08 -17.15 7.20
N ARG A 463 13.00 -16.35 7.22
CA ARG A 463 11.68 -16.74 6.69
C ARG A 463 11.74 -17.11 5.21
N VAL A 464 12.57 -16.42 4.44
CA VAL A 464 12.74 -16.69 3.00
C VAL A 464 13.40 -18.04 2.78
N VAL A 465 14.37 -18.41 3.62
CA VAL A 465 15.05 -19.72 3.55
C VAL A 465 14.08 -20.84 3.88
N GLU A 466 13.37 -20.73 5.01
CA GLU A 466 12.35 -21.69 5.45
C GLU A 466 11.29 -21.92 4.36
N LEU A 467 10.65 -20.85 3.90
CA LEU A 467 9.56 -20.93 2.94
C LEU A 467 10.05 -21.28 1.54
N SER A 468 11.31 -21.04 1.17
CA SER A 468 11.85 -21.52 -0.10
C SER A 468 11.90 -23.05 -0.12
N ILE A 469 12.27 -23.70 0.99
CA ILE A 469 12.29 -25.16 1.11
C ILE A 469 10.87 -25.72 0.96
N ILE A 470 9.91 -25.12 1.66
CA ILE A 470 8.49 -25.50 1.56
C ILE A 470 7.92 -25.20 0.17
N GLY A 471 8.27 -24.07 -0.42
CA GLY A 471 7.84 -23.68 -1.77
C GLY A 471 8.33 -24.66 -2.83
N ILE A 472 9.57 -25.16 -2.70
CA ILE A 472 10.10 -26.22 -3.56
C ILE A 472 9.32 -27.53 -3.36
N LEU A 473 9.01 -27.90 -2.11
CA LEU A 473 8.17 -29.07 -1.81
C LEU A 473 6.77 -28.94 -2.44
N PHE A 474 6.13 -27.78 -2.33
CA PHE A 474 4.84 -27.50 -2.96
C PHE A 474 4.93 -27.51 -4.48
N GLY A 475 6.00 -26.98 -5.07
CA GLY A 475 6.25 -27.07 -6.51
C GLY A 475 6.46 -28.51 -6.99
N PHE A 476 7.13 -29.35 -6.19
CA PHE A 476 7.22 -30.79 -6.47
C PHE A 476 5.84 -31.47 -6.39
N LEU A 477 5.06 -31.19 -5.35
CA LEU A 477 3.70 -31.74 -5.20
C LEU A 477 2.80 -31.34 -6.36
N SER A 478 2.82 -30.07 -6.77
CA SER A 478 1.98 -29.57 -7.85
C SER A 478 2.32 -30.22 -9.19
N VAL A 479 3.60 -30.45 -9.48
CA VAL A 479 4.05 -31.12 -10.71
C VAL A 479 3.78 -32.63 -10.69
N ARG A 480 3.87 -33.30 -9.52
CA ARG A 480 3.75 -34.77 -9.41
C ARG A 480 2.32 -35.27 -9.15
N TYR A 481 1.54 -34.55 -8.36
CA TYR A 481 0.20 -34.92 -7.89
C TYR A 481 -0.89 -33.92 -8.30
N GLY A 482 -0.51 -32.82 -8.94
CA GLY A 482 -1.43 -31.74 -9.33
C GLY A 482 -1.52 -30.64 -8.27
N VAL A 483 -1.95 -29.44 -8.69
CA VAL A 483 -2.01 -28.25 -7.81
C VAL A 483 -2.90 -28.45 -6.57
N LEU A 484 -3.91 -29.33 -6.63
CA LEU A 484 -4.75 -29.63 -5.47
C LEU A 484 -3.94 -30.21 -4.29
N ALA A 485 -2.84 -30.92 -4.57
CA ALA A 485 -1.98 -31.44 -3.50
C ALA A 485 -1.22 -30.32 -2.79
N SER A 486 -0.73 -29.31 -3.52
CA SER A 486 -0.07 -28.16 -2.90
C SER A 486 -1.06 -27.24 -2.19
N ILE A 487 -2.26 -27.02 -2.77
CA ILE A 487 -3.36 -26.31 -2.10
C ILE A 487 -3.74 -26.99 -0.79
N ALA A 488 -3.92 -28.32 -0.79
CA ALA A 488 -4.27 -29.06 0.42
C ALA A 488 -3.15 -29.00 1.47
N ALA A 489 -1.87 -29.13 1.07
CA ALA A 489 -0.75 -29.01 2.00
C ALA A 489 -0.66 -27.61 2.64
N HIS A 490 -0.74 -26.58 1.81
CA HIS A 490 -0.70 -25.18 2.24
C HIS A 490 -1.89 -24.87 3.17
N TYR A 491 -3.10 -25.24 2.76
CA TYR A 491 -4.30 -25.08 3.57
C TYR A 491 -4.16 -25.77 4.93
N THR A 492 -3.78 -27.05 4.93
CA THR A 492 -3.72 -27.86 6.16
C THR A 492 -2.71 -27.27 7.13
N TYR A 493 -1.54 -26.82 6.66
CA TYR A 493 -0.58 -26.14 7.52
C TYR A 493 -1.18 -24.86 8.14
N ASN A 494 -1.70 -23.94 7.33
CA ASN A 494 -2.23 -22.66 7.80
C ASN A 494 -3.40 -22.84 8.79
N ALA A 495 -4.36 -23.70 8.45
CA ALA A 495 -5.52 -23.96 9.32
C ALA A 495 -5.11 -24.67 10.62
N SER A 496 -4.06 -25.49 10.61
CA SER A 496 -3.60 -26.19 11.81
C SER A 496 -2.91 -25.29 12.83
N LEU A 497 -2.44 -24.09 12.44
CA LEU A 497 -1.85 -23.12 13.38
C LEU A 497 -2.87 -22.61 14.42
N TYR A 498 -4.18 -22.77 14.16
CA TYR A 498 -5.24 -22.48 15.11
C TYR A 498 -5.38 -23.52 16.23
N VAL A 499 -4.94 -24.76 16.02
CA VAL A 499 -5.08 -25.82 17.03
C VAL A 499 -4.21 -25.52 18.27
N PRO A 500 -2.91 -25.18 18.14
CA PRO A 500 -2.09 -24.76 19.28
C PRO A 500 -2.61 -23.49 19.97
N LEU A 501 -3.15 -22.53 19.22
CA LEU A 501 -3.74 -21.30 19.77
C LEU A 501 -4.88 -21.61 20.75
N PHE A 502 -5.67 -22.65 20.46
CA PHE A 502 -6.83 -23.05 21.27
C PHE A 502 -6.56 -24.27 22.18
N TRP A 503 -5.32 -24.74 22.28
CA TRP A 503 -5.00 -25.94 23.06
C TRP A 503 -5.23 -25.77 24.57
N LYS A 504 -5.04 -24.56 25.09
CA LYS A 504 -5.17 -24.21 26.52
C LYS A 504 -6.39 -23.33 26.82
N THR A 505 -7.29 -23.18 25.85
CA THR A 505 -8.59 -22.53 26.02
C THR A 505 -9.65 -23.54 26.47
N ASN A 506 -10.93 -23.18 26.40
CA ASN A 506 -12.02 -24.14 26.60
C ASN A 506 -12.18 -25.13 25.42
N ASN A 507 -12.98 -26.19 25.64
CA ASN A 507 -13.23 -27.22 24.64
C ASN A 507 -13.86 -26.68 23.34
N PHE A 508 -14.67 -25.61 23.42
CA PHE A 508 -15.32 -25.02 22.25
C PHE A 508 -14.31 -24.44 21.26
N TYR A 509 -13.35 -23.64 21.76
CA TYR A 509 -12.28 -23.07 20.93
C TYR A 509 -11.37 -24.16 20.38
N LEU A 510 -10.97 -25.15 21.19
CA LEU A 510 -10.14 -26.27 20.73
C LEU A 510 -10.81 -27.04 19.59
N LEU A 511 -12.08 -27.39 19.76
CA LEU A 511 -12.87 -28.08 18.73
C LEU A 511 -13.03 -27.21 17.47
N SER A 512 -13.12 -25.89 17.61
CA SER A 512 -13.16 -24.95 16.48
C SER A 512 -11.87 -24.97 15.66
N GLY A 513 -10.70 -24.97 16.33
CA GLY A 513 -9.40 -25.09 15.67
C GLY A 513 -9.24 -26.43 14.95
N ILE A 514 -9.63 -27.53 15.60
CA ILE A 514 -9.60 -28.87 15.01
C ILE A 514 -10.53 -28.94 13.80
N ALA A 515 -11.75 -28.39 13.91
CA ALA A 515 -12.72 -28.36 12.82
C ALA A 515 -12.19 -27.59 11.61
N ALA A 516 -11.51 -26.46 11.82
CA ALA A 516 -10.85 -25.70 10.76
C ALA A 516 -9.74 -26.53 10.11
N ALA A 517 -8.80 -27.09 10.87
CA ALA A 517 -7.70 -27.91 10.35
C ALA A 517 -8.18 -29.14 9.55
N ALA A 518 -9.34 -29.70 9.92
CA ALA A 518 -9.89 -30.91 9.35
C ALA A 518 -10.56 -30.73 7.96
N LEU A 519 -10.71 -29.52 7.39
CA LEU A 519 -11.49 -29.30 6.14
C LEU A 519 -11.07 -30.22 4.98
N VAL A 520 -9.77 -30.49 4.83
CA VAL A 520 -9.28 -31.43 3.80
C VAL A 520 -9.81 -32.86 4.03
N LEU A 521 -9.97 -33.29 5.28
CA LEU A 521 -10.60 -34.57 5.63
C LEU A 521 -12.09 -34.57 5.30
N TRP A 522 -12.79 -33.44 5.49
CA TRP A 522 -14.20 -33.33 5.10
C TRP A 522 -14.40 -33.52 3.60
N LEU A 523 -13.49 -33.03 2.76
CA LEU A 523 -13.51 -33.27 1.31
C LEU A 523 -13.28 -34.75 0.93
N LEU A 524 -12.64 -35.53 1.81
CA LEU A 524 -12.42 -36.97 1.63
C LEU A 524 -13.60 -37.83 2.09
N VAL A 525 -14.54 -37.30 2.89
CA VAL A 525 -15.68 -38.05 3.45
C VAL A 525 -16.48 -38.82 2.38
N PRO A 526 -16.87 -38.22 1.23
CA PRO A 526 -17.59 -38.97 0.20
C PRO A 526 -16.81 -40.16 -0.35
N ALA A 527 -15.49 -40.02 -0.51
CA ALA A 527 -14.61 -41.09 -0.96
C ALA A 527 -14.47 -42.20 0.10
N ILE A 528 -14.34 -41.82 1.38
CA ILE A 528 -14.28 -42.75 2.51
C ILE A 528 -15.59 -43.55 2.61
N ILE A 529 -16.75 -42.90 2.56
CA ILE A 529 -18.06 -43.56 2.60
C ILE A 529 -18.19 -44.57 1.44
N ARG A 530 -17.74 -44.21 0.23
CA ARG A 530 -17.75 -45.14 -0.91
C ARG A 530 -16.90 -46.37 -0.63
N GLN A 531 -15.67 -46.20 -0.16
CA GLN A 531 -14.79 -47.31 0.17
C GLN A 531 -15.36 -48.21 1.28
N LEU A 532 -15.92 -47.62 2.34
CA LEU A 532 -16.58 -48.36 3.42
C LEU A 532 -17.80 -49.16 2.93
N ARG A 533 -18.50 -48.67 1.90
CA ARG A 533 -19.61 -49.36 1.24
C ARG A 533 -19.16 -50.36 0.16
N GLY A 534 -17.86 -50.60 0.00
CA GLY A 534 -17.32 -51.47 -1.05
C GLY A 534 -17.44 -50.90 -2.47
N ILE A 535 -17.76 -49.62 -2.62
CA ILE A 535 -17.91 -48.93 -3.91
C ILE A 535 -16.53 -48.40 -4.34
N PRO A 536 -16.01 -48.78 -5.53
CA PRO A 536 -14.71 -48.30 -5.99
C PRO A 536 -14.71 -46.78 -6.26
N LEU A 537 -13.54 -46.16 -6.07
CA LEU A 537 -13.27 -44.79 -6.49
C LEU A 537 -13.35 -44.65 -8.01
N GLU A 538 -13.75 -43.46 -8.45
CA GLU A 538 -13.81 -43.12 -9.87
C GLU A 538 -12.40 -43.18 -10.50
N SER A 539 -12.33 -43.62 -11.75
CA SER A 539 -11.05 -43.83 -12.46
C SER A 539 -10.38 -42.51 -12.86
N ASP A 540 -9.11 -42.57 -13.27
CA ASP A 540 -8.36 -41.43 -13.80
C ASP A 540 -8.99 -40.85 -15.08
N ASN A 541 -9.86 -41.60 -15.78
CA ASN A 541 -10.59 -41.10 -16.94
C ASN A 541 -11.61 -40.01 -16.56
N THR A 542 -12.06 -39.96 -15.31
CA THR A 542 -13.07 -39.02 -14.82
C THR A 542 -12.58 -37.58 -14.83
N ILE A 543 -11.26 -37.35 -14.81
CA ILE A 543 -10.66 -36.01 -14.86
C ILE A 543 -10.14 -35.60 -16.25
N ARG A 544 -10.45 -36.39 -17.28
CA ARG A 544 -10.04 -36.12 -18.67
C ARG A 544 -11.03 -35.20 -19.36
N ALA A 545 -10.52 -34.31 -20.21
CA ALA A 545 -11.33 -33.47 -21.10
C ALA A 545 -10.64 -33.36 -22.47
N ALA A 546 -11.39 -33.52 -23.56
CA ALA A 546 -10.82 -33.53 -24.92
C ALA A 546 -10.34 -32.13 -25.37
N LEU A 547 -9.13 -32.05 -25.95
CA LEU A 547 -8.58 -30.79 -26.46
C LEU A 547 -9.40 -30.22 -27.63
N PRO A 548 -9.57 -28.89 -27.72
CA PRO A 548 -10.10 -28.25 -28.91
C PRO A 548 -9.07 -28.29 -30.07
N PRO A 549 -9.52 -28.28 -31.35
CA PRO A 549 -8.65 -28.40 -32.52
C PRO A 549 -7.56 -27.30 -32.62
N GLN A 550 -6.38 -27.64 -33.16
CA GLN A 550 -5.19 -26.76 -33.24
C GLN A 550 -5.27 -25.69 -34.35
N VAL A 551 -4.56 -24.55 -34.15
CA VAL A 551 -4.38 -23.44 -35.12
C VAL A 551 -2.85 -23.19 -35.30
N PRO A 552 -2.26 -23.03 -36.51
CA PRO A 552 -0.78 -23.06 -36.75
C PRO A 552 0.02 -21.74 -36.50
N GLU A 553 1.36 -21.80 -36.26
CA GLU A 553 2.31 -20.71 -35.83
C GLU A 553 3.49 -20.34 -36.83
N PRO A 554 4.16 -19.14 -36.77
CA PRO A 554 5.21 -18.64 -37.74
C PRO A 554 6.67 -18.37 -37.19
N VAL A 555 7.67 -17.93 -38.02
CA VAL A 555 9.19 -17.92 -37.81
C VAL A 555 9.91 -16.52 -37.99
N VAL A 556 11.11 -16.21 -37.38
CA VAL A 556 11.80 -14.85 -37.36
C VAL A 556 13.39 -14.82 -37.52
N PRO A 557 14.06 -13.80 -38.20
CA PRO A 557 15.56 -13.61 -38.30
C PRO A 557 16.23 -12.22 -37.93
N GLN A 558 17.59 -12.05 -37.96
CA GLN A 558 18.47 -10.93 -37.40
C GLN A 558 19.31 -10.01 -38.40
N LEU A 559 19.96 -8.87 -37.97
CA LEU A 559 20.64 -7.79 -38.81
C LEU A 559 21.72 -6.82 -38.15
N SER A 560 22.49 -6.00 -38.94
CA SER A 560 23.54 -4.96 -38.54
C SER A 560 23.74 -3.70 -39.48
N TRP A 561 24.43 -2.56 -39.08
CA TRP A 561 24.27 -1.15 -39.66
C TRP A 561 25.45 -0.07 -39.57
N GLN A 562 25.53 1.04 -40.40
CA GLN A 562 26.41 2.30 -40.31
C GLN A 562 25.99 3.66 -41.07
N TRP A 563 26.50 4.89 -40.67
CA TRP A 563 26.03 6.32 -40.94
C TRP A 563 26.92 7.34 -41.78
N ARG A 564 26.39 8.51 -42.26
CA ARG A 564 27.08 9.64 -43.00
C ARG A 564 26.68 11.13 -42.68
N SER A 565 27.29 12.12 -43.38
CA SER A 565 27.82 13.44 -42.92
C SER A 565 27.00 14.75 -43.07
N ASP A 566 25.77 14.72 -43.55
CA ASP A 566 25.05 15.94 -43.99
C ASP A 566 24.41 16.72 -42.81
N TRP A 567 24.59 16.20 -41.58
CA TRP A 567 23.85 16.59 -40.38
C TRP A 567 24.29 17.95 -39.83
N LYS A 568 25.34 18.54 -40.44
CA LYS A 568 25.95 19.81 -40.03
C LYS A 568 25.10 21.04 -40.43
N LEU A 569 24.30 20.97 -41.49
CA LEU A 569 23.43 22.08 -41.92
C LEU A 569 22.17 22.19 -41.04
N PHE A 570 21.63 21.06 -40.59
CA PHE A 570 20.45 20.98 -39.72
C PHE A 570 20.74 21.48 -38.28
N ALA A 571 21.97 21.25 -37.80
CA ALA A 571 22.44 21.81 -36.53
C ALA A 571 22.51 23.35 -36.55
N GLY A 572 22.85 23.96 -37.68
CA GLY A 572 22.97 25.42 -37.82
C GLY A 572 21.62 26.17 -37.74
N LEU A 573 20.58 25.64 -38.39
CA LEU A 573 19.24 26.27 -38.39
C LEU A 573 18.49 26.05 -37.06
N SER A 574 18.74 24.92 -36.39
CA SER A 574 18.19 24.62 -35.05
C SER A 574 18.77 25.57 -33.99
N GLY A 575 20.03 25.97 -34.11
CA GLY A 575 20.67 26.93 -33.20
C GLY A 575 20.04 28.33 -33.22
N LEU A 576 19.56 28.80 -34.38
CA LEU A 576 18.94 30.13 -34.51
C LEU A 576 17.56 30.22 -33.83
N ALA A 577 16.79 29.13 -33.89
CA ALA A 577 15.48 29.02 -33.22
C ALA A 577 15.61 28.96 -31.70
N VAL A 578 16.66 28.31 -31.19
CA VAL A 578 17.01 28.26 -29.76
C VAL A 578 17.39 29.65 -29.23
N ILE A 579 18.11 30.46 -30.01
CA ILE A 579 18.47 31.84 -29.64
C ILE A 579 17.22 32.74 -29.56
N MET A 580 16.24 32.61 -30.46
CA MET A 580 14.97 33.36 -30.36
C MET A 580 14.15 32.97 -29.12
N LEU A 581 14.13 31.69 -28.75
CA LEU A 581 13.40 31.21 -27.56
C LEU A 581 14.09 31.62 -26.24
N LEU A 582 15.42 31.71 -26.22
CA LEU A 582 16.22 32.27 -25.11
C LEU A 582 15.88 33.74 -24.83
N VAL A 583 15.63 34.55 -25.85
CA VAL A 583 15.30 35.99 -25.71
C VAL A 583 13.87 36.21 -25.18
N ILE A 584 12.93 35.32 -25.50
CA ILE A 584 11.52 35.43 -25.09
C ILE A 584 11.31 34.91 -23.64
N GLY A 585 12.06 33.88 -23.23
CA GLY A 585 11.95 33.27 -21.89
C GLY A 585 12.48 34.12 -20.73
N LEU A 586 13.29 35.16 -21.00
CA LEU A 586 13.94 35.98 -19.97
C LEU A 586 13.01 36.99 -19.26
N ASN A 587 11.73 37.12 -19.65
CA ASN A 587 10.99 38.35 -19.33
C ASN A 587 9.66 38.26 -18.55
N ARG A 588 9.13 37.10 -18.11
CA ARG A 588 7.86 37.10 -17.33
C ARG A 588 7.65 35.89 -16.40
N ALA A 589 7.78 36.11 -15.08
CA ALA A 589 6.92 35.61 -13.98
C ALA A 589 7.57 35.97 -12.61
N PRO A 590 6.78 36.31 -11.56
CA PRO A 590 7.34 36.62 -10.25
C PRO A 590 7.81 35.34 -9.56
N ALA A 591 9.12 35.25 -9.33
CA ALA A 591 9.71 34.17 -8.55
C ALA A 591 9.30 34.32 -7.08
N LEU A 592 8.75 33.26 -6.47
CA LEU A 592 9.16 32.98 -5.09
C LEU A 592 10.68 32.90 -5.16
N THR A 593 11.36 33.90 -4.64
CA THR A 593 12.82 34.01 -4.68
C THR A 593 13.40 32.87 -3.86
N ARG A 594 13.58 31.72 -4.51
CA ARG A 594 14.24 30.53 -3.96
C ARG A 594 15.74 30.76 -4.11
N ASN A 595 16.34 31.31 -3.06
CA ASN A 595 17.78 31.51 -3.03
C ASN A 595 18.45 30.28 -2.40
N GLY A 596 19.49 29.76 -3.06
CA GLY A 596 20.32 28.66 -2.56
C GLY A 596 20.25 27.35 -3.34
N VAL A 597 21.37 26.65 -3.44
CA VAL A 597 21.52 25.30 -3.99
C VAL A 597 21.64 24.30 -2.83
N ARG A 598 21.44 23.00 -3.07
CA ARG A 598 21.62 21.90 -2.08
C ARG A 598 22.86 22.12 -1.20
N GLN A 599 23.99 22.50 -1.79
CA GLN A 599 25.25 22.69 -1.07
C GLN A 599 25.21 23.88 -0.10
N ASP A 600 24.52 24.96 -0.45
CA ASP A 600 24.37 26.15 0.41
C ASP A 600 23.54 25.81 1.65
N MET A 601 22.48 25.01 1.48
CA MET A 601 21.65 24.56 2.60
C MET A 601 22.40 23.61 3.53
N VAL A 602 23.20 22.69 2.96
CA VAL A 602 24.11 21.84 3.75
C VAL A 602 25.08 22.70 4.56
N THR A 603 25.83 23.58 3.89
CA THR A 603 26.81 24.48 4.53
C THR A 603 26.16 25.34 5.61
N ARG A 604 24.96 25.87 5.35
CA ARG A 604 24.19 26.66 6.32
C ARG A 604 23.83 25.83 7.55
N THR A 605 23.36 24.60 7.37
CA THR A 605 23.05 23.72 8.49
C THR A 605 24.29 23.23 9.23
N GLU A 606 25.44 23.05 8.57
CA GLU A 606 26.72 22.78 9.24
C GLU A 606 27.11 23.95 10.17
N ALA A 607 26.98 25.19 9.71
CA ALA A 607 27.24 26.38 10.52
C ALA A 607 26.28 26.47 11.72
N LEU A 608 24.99 26.21 11.50
CA LEU A 608 23.98 26.16 12.57
C LEU A 608 24.26 25.04 13.58
N ALA A 609 24.75 23.89 13.12
CA ALA A 609 25.15 22.79 14.00
C ALA A 609 26.34 23.18 14.86
N GLN A 610 27.35 23.87 14.30
CA GLN A 610 28.50 24.39 15.07
C GLN A 610 28.06 25.41 16.13
N GLU A 611 27.22 26.38 15.76
CA GLU A 611 26.66 27.39 16.68
C GLU A 611 25.93 26.72 17.86
N ARG A 612 25.18 25.66 17.56
CA ARG A 612 24.32 24.96 18.53
C ARG A 612 24.97 23.72 19.15
N LYS A 613 26.26 23.49 18.89
CA LYS A 613 27.04 22.34 19.39
C LYS A 613 26.37 20.99 19.09
N ILE A 614 25.78 20.86 17.92
CA ILE A 614 25.18 19.61 17.43
C ILE A 614 26.28 18.82 16.73
N ASP A 615 26.52 17.60 17.20
CA ASP A 615 27.47 16.69 16.56
C ASP A 615 26.85 16.15 15.25
N LEU A 616 27.53 16.32 14.12
CA LEU A 616 27.12 15.78 12.82
C LEU A 616 27.98 14.58 12.39
N THR A 617 28.88 14.10 13.25
CA THR A 617 29.83 13.04 12.92
C THR A 617 29.11 11.76 12.52
N GLY A 618 29.40 11.27 11.30
CA GLY A 618 28.77 10.07 10.75
C GLY A 618 27.34 10.26 10.25
N LEU A 619 26.79 11.47 10.26
CA LEU A 619 25.49 11.79 9.66
C LEU A 619 25.64 12.25 8.21
N ASN A 620 24.66 11.87 7.38
CA ASN A 620 24.58 12.30 5.99
C ASN A 620 23.42 13.28 5.80
N PRO A 621 23.61 14.40 5.09
CA PRO A 621 22.55 15.35 4.84
C PRO A 621 21.67 14.95 3.64
N SER A 622 20.37 14.90 3.87
CA SER A 622 19.34 14.89 2.83
C SER A 622 18.62 16.25 2.81
N VAL A 623 18.61 16.91 1.65
CA VAL A 623 17.93 18.19 1.46
C VAL A 623 16.70 17.98 0.61
N THR A 624 15.55 18.45 1.08
CA THR A 624 14.27 18.37 0.40
C THR A 624 13.65 19.76 0.31
N VAL A 625 13.11 20.09 -0.86
CA VAL A 625 12.33 21.32 -1.04
C VAL A 625 10.96 21.10 -0.41
N VAL A 626 10.50 22.07 0.37
CA VAL A 626 9.14 22.06 0.94
C VAL A 626 8.42 23.34 0.53
N ALA A 627 7.10 23.29 0.42
CA ALA A 627 6.28 24.41 -0.01
C ALA A 627 5.01 24.49 0.84
N ASP A 628 5.20 24.79 2.13
CA ASP A 628 4.14 24.97 3.11
C ASP A 628 4.55 25.95 4.22
N TRP A 629 3.71 26.09 5.24
CA TRP A 629 3.93 26.97 6.37
C TRP A 629 4.15 26.15 7.64
N VAL A 630 5.05 26.60 8.51
CA VAL A 630 5.34 25.90 9.77
C VAL A 630 4.29 26.21 10.84
N ASP A 631 3.61 27.35 10.71
CA ASP A 631 2.76 27.96 11.73
C ASP A 631 1.30 28.18 11.29
N LEU A 632 0.88 27.58 10.16
CA LEU A 632 -0.50 27.70 9.65
C LEU A 632 -1.20 26.35 9.51
N ASP A 633 -2.48 26.32 9.88
CA ASP A 633 -3.46 25.36 9.37
C ASP A 633 -4.27 26.05 8.26
N LEU A 634 -3.85 25.86 7.00
CA LEU A 634 -4.49 26.53 5.87
C LEU A 634 -5.96 26.18 5.71
N ALA A 635 -6.36 24.95 6.06
CA ALA A 635 -7.76 24.53 5.95
C ALA A 635 -8.63 25.41 6.87
N TYR A 636 -8.20 25.56 8.13
CA TYR A 636 -8.87 26.44 9.09
C TYR A 636 -8.92 27.89 8.59
N ILE A 637 -7.82 28.41 8.04
CA ILE A 637 -7.76 29.80 7.55
C ILE A 637 -8.74 30.00 6.38
N TYR A 638 -8.77 29.09 5.42
CA TYR A 638 -9.67 29.18 4.27
C TYR A 638 -11.15 29.10 4.67
N ASP A 639 -11.48 28.35 5.72
CA ASP A 639 -12.86 28.20 6.19
C ASP A 639 -13.33 29.41 7.02
N GLN A 640 -12.41 30.10 7.71
CA GLN A 640 -12.73 31.18 8.65
C GLN A 640 -12.61 32.59 8.06
N LEU A 641 -11.80 32.77 7.02
CA LEU A 641 -11.48 34.08 6.46
C LEU A 641 -11.98 34.24 5.02
N ASP A 642 -12.30 35.48 4.64
CA ASP A 642 -12.57 35.80 3.24
C ASP A 642 -11.27 35.73 2.38
N PRO A 643 -11.35 35.75 1.04
CA PRO A 643 -10.16 35.62 0.20
C PRO A 643 -9.08 36.69 0.40
N GLU A 644 -9.46 37.93 0.76
CA GLU A 644 -8.52 39.04 0.95
C GLU A 644 -7.81 38.91 2.30
N GLN A 645 -8.55 38.60 3.35
CA GLN A 645 -8.05 38.27 4.68
C GLN A 645 -7.16 37.03 4.66
N THR A 646 -7.53 36.02 3.87
CA THR A 646 -6.73 34.81 3.68
C THR A 646 -5.40 35.11 3.02
N ALA A 647 -5.39 35.91 1.94
CA ALA A 647 -4.15 36.31 1.29
C ALA A 647 -3.23 37.07 2.26
N ALA A 648 -3.78 37.98 3.06
CA ALA A 648 -3.05 38.70 4.09
C ALA A 648 -2.53 37.80 5.23
N ALA A 649 -3.29 36.78 5.63
CA ALA A 649 -2.87 35.80 6.65
C ALA A 649 -1.73 34.90 6.14
N ILE A 650 -1.83 34.44 4.89
CA ILE A 650 -0.81 33.64 4.20
C ILE A 650 0.49 34.45 4.04
N GLU A 651 0.38 35.73 3.68
CA GLU A 651 1.54 36.64 3.56
C GLU A 651 2.27 36.84 4.90
N LYS A 652 1.54 36.85 6.01
CA LYS A 652 2.07 36.96 7.38
C LYS A 652 2.53 35.61 7.98
N GLY A 653 2.31 34.50 7.28
CA GLY A 653 2.69 33.16 7.72
C GLY A 653 4.19 32.88 7.52
N THR A 654 4.72 31.92 8.27
CA THR A 654 6.12 31.54 8.22
C THR A 654 6.35 30.47 7.16
N VAL A 655 6.78 30.89 5.97
CA VAL A 655 6.99 30.01 4.82
C VAL A 655 8.24 29.13 5.00
N ARG A 656 8.05 27.81 4.91
CA ARG A 656 9.13 26.83 4.84
C ARG A 656 9.49 26.57 3.38
N ALA A 657 10.76 26.71 3.04
CA ALA A 657 11.29 26.46 1.70
C ALA A 657 12.16 25.20 1.63
N TRP A 658 12.89 24.90 2.70
CA TRP A 658 13.84 23.80 2.74
C TRP A 658 13.68 22.96 4.00
N SER A 659 13.85 21.66 3.84
CA SER A 659 14.00 20.67 4.90
C SER A 659 15.34 20.01 4.73
N VAL A 660 16.20 20.10 5.74
CA VAL A 660 17.51 19.43 5.77
C VAL A 660 17.50 18.44 6.91
N ARG A 661 17.61 17.16 6.59
CA ARG A 661 17.74 16.09 7.59
C ARG A 661 19.15 15.54 7.57
N TRP A 662 19.84 15.63 8.69
CA TRP A 662 21.08 14.93 8.99
C TRP A 662 20.74 13.62 9.68
N SER A 663 21.04 12.50 9.05
CA SER A 663 20.75 11.19 9.62
C SER A 663 21.73 10.15 9.11
N ASN A 664 21.88 9.05 9.84
CA ASN A 664 22.53 7.86 9.35
C ASN A 664 21.48 6.76 9.11
N TRP A 665 21.72 5.92 8.11
CA TRP A 665 20.79 4.86 7.70
C TRP A 665 20.79 3.69 8.68
N ASP A 666 21.88 3.48 9.41
CA ASP A 666 22.07 2.40 10.40
C ASP A 666 21.76 2.83 11.85
N ARG A 667 21.78 4.13 12.16
CA ARG A 667 21.52 4.72 13.49
C ARG A 667 20.46 5.83 13.44
N PRO A 668 19.18 5.50 13.19
CA PRO A 668 18.13 6.51 13.08
C PRO A 668 17.82 7.25 14.39
N GLU A 669 18.25 6.71 15.53
CA GLU A 669 18.01 7.26 16.86
C GLU A 669 18.67 8.62 17.13
N TYR A 670 19.77 8.92 16.42
CA TYR A 670 20.40 10.23 16.43
C TYR A 670 20.25 10.87 15.05
N SER A 671 19.37 11.87 14.96
CA SER A 671 19.14 12.60 13.71
C SER A 671 18.71 14.03 13.96
N TRP A 672 19.07 14.93 13.06
CA TRP A 672 18.74 16.36 13.17
C TRP A 672 17.98 16.83 11.94
N LEU A 673 16.73 17.24 12.13
CA LEU A 673 15.85 17.75 11.09
C LEU A 673 15.73 19.27 11.24
N VAL A 674 15.96 20.00 10.16
CA VAL A 674 16.01 21.46 10.15
C VAL A 674 15.11 21.99 9.06
N TYR A 675 14.33 23.00 9.38
CA TYR A 675 13.48 23.71 8.42
C TYR A 675 13.95 25.16 8.26
N LEU A 676 14.13 25.56 6.99
CA LEU A 676 14.66 26.88 6.63
C LEU A 676 13.69 27.64 5.73
N ASP A 677 13.71 28.97 5.85
CA ASP A 677 12.98 29.89 4.97
C ASP A 677 13.70 30.04 3.59
N PRO A 678 13.10 30.76 2.62
CA PRO A 678 13.75 31.00 1.32
C PRO A 678 15.10 31.74 1.38
N ALA A 679 15.41 32.41 2.48
CA ALA A 679 16.67 33.11 2.73
C ALA A 679 17.69 32.27 3.53
N GLY A 680 17.36 31.00 3.86
CA GLY A 680 18.22 30.11 4.64
C GLY A 680 18.21 30.40 6.15
N ARG A 681 17.24 31.18 6.66
CA ARG A 681 17.05 31.42 8.10
C ARG A 681 16.37 30.22 8.74
N LEU A 682 16.80 29.89 9.97
CA LEU A 682 16.26 28.80 10.76
C LEU A 682 14.83 29.11 11.22
N LEU A 683 13.88 28.23 10.92
CA LEU A 683 12.48 28.36 11.34
C LEU A 683 12.15 27.41 12.49
N SER A 684 12.55 26.15 12.33
CA SER A 684 12.33 25.11 13.33
C SER A 684 13.34 23.98 13.15
N TYR A 685 13.56 23.23 14.21
CA TYR A 685 14.37 22.02 14.15
C TYR A 685 13.96 21.01 15.21
N ARG A 686 14.34 19.76 14.96
CA ARG A 686 14.21 18.64 15.88
C ARG A 686 15.50 17.82 15.87
N LEU A 687 16.17 17.76 17.00
CA LEU A 687 17.25 16.84 17.29
C LEU A 687 16.67 15.62 18.01
N SER A 688 16.74 14.46 17.36
CA SER A 688 16.41 13.18 17.99
C SER A 688 17.66 12.68 18.69
N LEU A 689 17.53 12.32 19.97
CA LEU A 689 18.60 11.74 20.76
C LEU A 689 18.25 10.29 21.15
N PRO A 690 19.23 9.38 21.20
CA PRO A 690 19.05 8.07 21.81
C PRO A 690 18.53 8.22 23.25
N GLU A 691 17.68 7.30 23.69
CA GLU A 691 17.05 7.36 25.01
C GLU A 691 18.09 7.32 26.14
N ASN A 692 19.15 6.54 25.95
CA ASN A 692 20.27 6.42 26.88
C ASN A 692 21.36 7.50 26.70
N ALA A 693 21.18 8.49 25.81
CA ALA A 693 22.18 9.53 25.61
C ALA A 693 22.42 10.29 26.92
N LYS A 694 23.71 10.43 27.28
CA LYS A 694 24.13 11.18 28.46
C LYS A 694 23.87 12.66 28.21
N ALA A 695 23.16 13.32 29.12
CA ALA A 695 23.01 14.76 29.14
C ALA A 695 23.29 15.26 30.56
N ILE A 696 23.60 16.55 30.69
CA ILE A 696 23.73 17.18 32.01
C ILE A 696 22.36 17.11 32.69
N SER A 697 22.29 16.56 33.91
CA SER A 697 21.05 16.60 34.68
C SER A 697 20.71 18.06 35.00
N THR A 698 19.58 18.54 34.51
CA THR A 698 19.08 19.90 34.77
C THR A 698 17.78 19.84 35.57
N THR A 699 17.56 20.87 36.39
CA THR A 699 16.28 21.04 37.09
C THR A 699 15.24 21.63 36.13
N LEU A 700 13.96 21.47 36.45
CA LEU A 700 12.86 22.08 35.68
C LEU A 700 13.05 23.60 35.52
N GLU A 701 13.48 24.30 36.57
CA GLU A 701 13.72 25.75 36.57
C GLU A 701 14.88 26.15 35.63
N GLN A 702 15.96 25.37 35.63
CA GLN A 702 17.08 25.56 34.70
C GLN A 702 16.63 25.31 33.25
N ALA A 703 15.90 24.22 33.02
CA ALA A 703 15.37 23.89 31.69
C ALA A 703 14.40 24.96 31.18
N GLN A 704 13.54 25.49 32.06
CA GLN A 704 12.64 26.59 31.73
C GLN A 704 13.40 27.87 31.38
N THR A 705 14.49 28.17 32.09
CA THR A 705 15.36 29.32 31.78
C THR A 705 16.00 29.18 30.40
N ILE A 706 16.53 27.99 30.07
CA ILE A 706 17.09 27.67 28.75
C ILE A 706 16.01 27.81 27.67
N ALA A 707 14.84 27.20 27.89
CA ALA A 707 13.74 27.20 26.94
C ALA A 707 13.19 28.61 26.69
N THR A 708 13.02 29.41 27.75
CA THR A 708 12.56 30.81 27.67
C THR A 708 13.57 31.68 26.92
N THR A 709 14.86 31.53 27.21
CA THR A 709 15.93 32.24 26.52
C THR A 709 15.94 31.90 25.02
N HIS A 710 15.81 30.61 24.68
CA HIS A 710 15.73 30.17 23.28
C HIS A 710 14.45 30.67 22.59
N ALA A 711 13.28 30.57 23.24
CA ALA A 711 12.01 31.04 22.70
C ALA A 711 12.01 32.54 22.37
N SER A 712 12.66 33.37 23.20
CA SER A 712 12.77 34.83 22.97
C SER A 712 13.50 35.21 21.67
N GLN A 713 14.25 34.27 21.06
CA GLN A 713 14.91 34.48 19.77
C GLN A 713 13.92 34.35 18.59
N PHE A 714 12.78 33.72 18.79
CA PHE A 714 11.80 33.40 17.74
C PHE A 714 10.46 34.12 17.95
N ILE A 715 10.05 34.34 19.20
CA ILE A 715 8.76 34.93 19.55
C ILE A 715 8.89 36.07 20.55
N ALA A 716 7.95 37.02 20.49
CA ALA A 716 7.82 38.12 21.45
C ALA A 716 7.05 37.61 22.69
N LEU A 717 7.79 37.21 23.73
CA LEU A 717 7.22 36.53 24.92
C LEU A 717 6.17 37.34 25.69
N ASP A 718 6.12 38.66 25.53
CA ASP A 718 5.09 39.53 26.12
C ASP A 718 3.68 39.27 25.57
N GLN A 719 3.59 38.79 24.33
CA GLN A 719 2.34 38.44 23.65
C GLN A 719 1.90 37.00 23.91
N TYR A 720 2.74 36.20 24.58
CA TYR A 720 2.51 34.78 24.83
C TYR A 720 2.40 34.51 26.34
N GLU A 721 1.80 33.39 26.67
CA GLU A 721 1.76 32.79 27.99
C GLU A 721 2.16 31.31 27.90
N LEU A 722 2.75 30.78 28.97
CA LEU A 722 3.13 29.37 29.03
C LEU A 722 1.86 28.54 29.27
N SER A 723 1.44 27.77 28.27
CA SER A 723 0.17 27.02 28.31
C SER A 723 0.36 25.58 28.78
N ASN A 724 1.44 24.91 28.36
CA ASN A 724 1.71 23.52 28.73
C ASN A 724 3.17 23.32 29.13
N THR A 725 3.39 22.48 30.15
CA THR A 725 4.71 22.01 30.58
C THR A 725 4.65 20.50 30.76
N SER A 726 5.60 19.78 30.18
CA SER A 726 5.70 18.32 30.33
C SER A 726 7.13 17.89 30.64
N THR A 727 7.26 16.84 31.44
CA THR A 727 8.55 16.23 31.79
C THR A 727 8.54 14.77 31.34
N SER A 728 9.58 14.34 30.65
CA SER A 728 9.81 12.93 30.31
C SER A 728 11.17 12.48 30.83
N GLN A 729 11.15 11.57 31.78
CA GLN A 729 12.33 10.92 32.34
C GLN A 729 12.83 9.85 31.36
N LYS A 730 14.10 9.98 30.97
CA LYS A 730 14.87 8.97 30.23
C LYS A 730 15.83 8.27 31.21
N PRO A 731 16.42 7.12 30.85
CA PRO A 731 17.33 6.39 31.74
C PRO A 731 18.48 7.23 32.31
N ASN A 732 19.00 8.19 31.52
CA ASN A 732 20.18 8.99 31.89
C ASN A 732 19.94 10.52 31.90
N ARG A 733 18.70 10.99 31.70
CA ARG A 733 18.37 12.43 31.63
C ARG A 733 16.87 12.71 31.77
N ASN A 734 16.50 13.96 31.97
CA ASN A 734 15.13 14.43 31.86
C ASN A 734 15.00 15.35 30.64
N ASP A 735 13.93 15.14 29.86
CA ASP A 735 13.53 16.00 28.75
C ASP A 735 12.32 16.84 29.20
N TYR A 736 12.42 18.17 29.12
CA TYR A 736 11.37 19.11 29.52
C TYR A 736 10.83 19.84 28.28
N SER A 737 9.53 19.76 28.02
CA SER A 737 8.87 20.50 26.94
C SER A 737 7.98 21.61 27.48
N PHE A 738 8.13 22.80 26.89
CA PHE A 738 7.43 24.02 27.22
C PHE A 738 6.72 24.55 25.98
N VAL A 739 5.43 24.82 26.09
CA VAL A 739 4.61 25.33 25.00
C VAL A 739 4.08 26.71 25.38
N TRP A 740 4.48 27.71 24.61
CA TRP A 740 3.93 29.06 24.71
C TRP A 740 2.77 29.22 23.74
N GLN A 741 1.70 29.88 24.17
CA GLN A 741 0.53 30.21 23.37
C GLN A 741 0.29 31.72 23.37
N THR A 742 -0.20 32.31 22.29
CA THR A 742 -0.60 33.72 22.29
C THR A 742 -1.71 33.99 23.32
N LYS A 743 -1.67 35.16 23.97
CA LYS A 743 -2.70 35.55 24.96
C LYS A 743 -4.08 35.78 24.36
N MET A 744 -4.13 36.12 23.08
CA MET A 744 -5.36 36.29 22.31
C MET A 744 -5.36 35.32 21.12
N PRO A 745 -6.53 34.87 20.66
CA PRO A 745 -6.65 34.16 19.40
C PRO A 745 -6.05 34.97 18.26
N TRP A 746 -5.39 34.27 17.34
CA TRP A 746 -4.78 34.89 16.17
C TRP A 746 -5.76 35.02 14.99
N ILE A 747 -6.49 33.94 14.69
CA ILE A 747 -7.52 33.90 13.64
C ILE A 747 -8.69 33.11 14.21
N GLY A 748 -9.89 33.72 14.24
CA GLY A 748 -11.05 33.10 14.89
C GLY A 748 -10.74 32.72 16.33
N GLU A 749 -10.81 31.41 16.63
CA GLU A 749 -10.48 30.82 17.93
C GLU A 749 -9.13 30.09 17.95
N ALA A 750 -8.37 30.14 16.85
CA ALA A 750 -7.07 29.49 16.77
C ALA A 750 -5.94 30.37 17.33
N TYR A 751 -5.00 29.74 18.02
CA TYR A 751 -3.87 30.40 18.67
C TYR A 751 -2.55 30.03 17.99
N ARG A 752 -1.57 30.93 17.99
CA ARG A 752 -0.19 30.57 17.65
C ARG A 752 0.47 29.93 18.86
N ARG A 753 1.21 28.84 18.63
CA ARG A 753 1.99 28.15 19.65
C ARG A 753 3.46 28.05 19.25
N PHE A 754 4.32 27.99 20.25
CA PHE A 754 5.74 27.73 20.09
C PHE A 754 6.19 26.71 21.13
N GLU A 755 6.70 25.57 20.66
CA GLU A 755 7.21 24.49 21.49
C GLU A 755 8.74 24.54 21.55
N VAL A 756 9.27 24.45 22.78
CA VAL A 756 10.69 24.21 23.03
C VAL A 756 10.86 23.02 23.96
N THR A 757 11.63 22.03 23.53
CA THR A 757 11.99 20.88 24.35
C THR A 757 13.47 20.90 24.65
N VAL A 758 13.83 20.78 25.93
CA VAL A 758 15.20 20.80 26.43
C VAL A 758 15.55 19.43 27.01
N ALA A 759 16.61 18.81 26.50
CA ALA A 759 17.18 17.57 27.01
C ALA A 759 18.49 17.89 27.73
N GLY A 760 18.46 17.88 29.07
CA GLY A 760 19.57 18.36 29.88
C GLY A 760 19.85 19.85 29.65
N ASP A 761 20.99 20.18 29.03
CA ASP A 761 21.40 21.55 28.69
C ASP A 761 21.20 21.91 27.20
N GLN A 762 20.66 20.99 26.40
CA GLN A 762 20.51 21.16 24.94
C GLN A 762 19.04 21.28 24.53
N VAL A 763 18.72 22.28 23.70
CA VAL A 763 17.41 22.38 23.05
C VAL A 763 17.32 21.35 21.92
N ILE A 764 16.38 20.41 22.03
CA ILE A 764 16.17 19.33 21.08
C ILE A 764 14.94 19.53 20.19
N VAL A 765 13.99 20.37 20.59
CA VAL A 765 12.85 20.77 19.74
C VAL A 765 12.71 22.27 19.80
N SER A 766 12.51 22.89 18.64
CA SER A 766 12.14 24.29 18.49
C SER A 766 11.16 24.35 17.34
N SER A 767 9.87 24.49 17.63
CA SER A 767 8.83 24.42 16.58
C SER A 767 7.69 25.40 16.84
N PRO A 768 7.40 26.32 15.89
CA PRO A 768 6.11 26.98 15.87
C PRO A 768 5.02 25.98 15.43
N SER A 769 3.79 26.24 15.84
CA SER A 769 2.60 25.52 15.39
C SER A 769 1.35 26.40 15.54
N MET A 770 0.24 25.98 14.93
CA MET A 770 -1.07 26.59 15.14
C MET A 770 -1.93 25.63 15.96
N TYR A 771 -2.48 26.13 17.05
CA TYR A 771 -3.50 25.41 17.80
C TYR A 771 -4.86 25.79 17.25
N THR A 772 -5.51 24.85 16.58
CA THR A 772 -6.88 24.99 16.11
C THR A 772 -7.87 24.41 17.14
N PRO A 773 -9.08 24.99 17.26
CA PRO A 773 -10.10 24.49 18.17
C PRO A 773 -10.37 23.00 17.98
N PRO A 774 -10.47 22.19 19.04
CA PRO A 774 -10.70 20.76 18.88
C PRO A 774 -12.06 20.47 18.22
N GLU A 775 -13.11 21.25 18.49
CA GLU A 775 -14.39 21.23 17.76
C GLU A 775 -14.23 21.31 16.24
N TYR A 776 -13.51 22.31 15.72
CA TYR A 776 -13.26 22.43 14.29
C TYR A 776 -12.49 21.22 13.74
N ARG A 777 -11.46 20.75 14.46
CA ARG A 777 -10.71 19.55 14.02
C ARG A 777 -11.63 18.33 13.95
N ARG A 778 -12.56 18.16 14.90
CA ARG A 778 -13.56 17.11 14.86
C ARG A 778 -14.47 17.25 13.65
N GLU A 779 -15.06 18.42 13.41
CA GLU A 779 -15.93 18.65 12.24
C GLU A 779 -15.20 18.43 10.91
N ARG A 780 -13.93 18.84 10.82
CA ARG A 780 -13.08 18.63 9.65
C ARG A 780 -12.70 17.16 9.45
N ASP A 781 -12.37 16.47 10.53
CA ASP A 781 -11.96 15.06 10.50
C ASP A 781 -13.18 14.13 10.35
N GLN A 782 -14.40 14.64 10.60
CA GLN A 782 -15.64 13.95 10.29
C GLN A 782 -15.79 13.72 8.78
N THR A 783 -15.67 12.47 8.36
CA THR A 783 -15.78 12.12 6.95
C THR A 783 -17.26 12.01 6.56
N THR A 784 -17.73 12.85 5.63
CA THR A 784 -19.13 12.78 5.19
C THR A 784 -19.40 11.52 4.36
N LEU A 785 -20.65 11.04 4.39
CA LEU A 785 -21.12 9.94 3.54
C LEU A 785 -20.86 10.19 2.06
N SER A 786 -21.05 11.43 1.63
CA SER A 786 -20.68 11.88 0.29
C SER A 786 -19.20 11.66 0.01
N GLU A 787 -18.28 12.13 0.85
CA GLU A 787 -16.83 12.04 0.57
C GLU A 787 -16.30 10.61 0.56
N SER A 788 -16.78 9.78 1.48
CA SER A 788 -16.41 8.36 1.55
C SER A 788 -16.98 7.57 0.38
N ILE A 789 -18.29 7.71 0.08
CA ILE A 789 -18.90 7.08 -1.11
C ILE A 789 -18.13 7.53 -2.35
N LEU A 790 -17.80 8.82 -2.47
CA LEU A 790 -17.07 9.36 -3.60
C LEU A 790 -15.64 8.80 -3.70
N SER A 791 -14.92 8.65 -2.58
CA SER A 791 -13.55 8.10 -2.55
C SER A 791 -13.53 6.60 -2.89
N ASN A 792 -14.46 5.83 -2.32
CA ASN A 792 -14.60 4.40 -2.59
C ASN A 792 -15.12 4.13 -3.99
N LEU A 793 -16.11 4.91 -4.45
CA LEU A 793 -16.62 4.84 -5.81
C LEU A 793 -15.51 5.18 -6.81
N ARG A 794 -14.65 6.17 -6.52
CA ARG A 794 -13.46 6.47 -7.35
C ARG A 794 -12.51 5.29 -7.42
N SER A 795 -12.19 4.67 -6.29
CA SER A 795 -11.30 3.50 -6.23
C SER A 795 -11.91 2.28 -6.92
N ALA A 796 -13.21 2.03 -6.72
CA ALA A 796 -13.96 0.93 -7.30
C ALA A 796 -14.17 1.11 -8.80
N LEU A 797 -14.64 2.27 -9.27
CA LEU A 797 -14.83 2.60 -10.69
C LEU A 797 -13.52 2.63 -11.47
N ARG A 798 -12.38 2.84 -10.80
CA ARG A 798 -11.07 2.76 -11.45
C ARG A 798 -10.51 1.34 -11.41
N GLY A 799 -10.47 0.69 -10.25
CA GLY A 799 -9.81 -0.60 -10.05
C GLY A 799 -10.57 -1.79 -10.62
N ILE A 800 -11.88 -1.87 -10.41
CA ILE A 800 -12.72 -3.00 -10.85
C ILE A 800 -12.74 -3.07 -12.39
N PRO A 801 -13.04 -1.97 -13.11
CA PRO A 801 -13.11 -2.02 -14.56
C PRO A 801 -11.72 -2.02 -15.22
N ALA A 802 -10.68 -1.38 -14.66
CA ALA A 802 -9.32 -1.50 -15.19
C ALA A 802 -8.80 -2.95 -15.18
N THR A 803 -9.34 -3.79 -14.31
CA THR A 803 -8.97 -5.22 -14.20
C THR A 803 -9.91 -6.12 -15.01
N ILE A 804 -11.22 -5.89 -14.92
CA ILE A 804 -12.25 -6.77 -15.51
C ILE A 804 -12.56 -6.42 -16.98
N LEU A 805 -12.51 -5.14 -17.38
CA LEU A 805 -12.86 -4.73 -18.75
C LEU A 805 -11.87 -5.24 -19.81
N PRO A 806 -10.54 -5.24 -19.59
CA PRO A 806 -9.63 -5.89 -20.52
C PRO A 806 -9.96 -7.38 -20.67
N ILE A 807 -10.28 -8.07 -19.57
CA ILE A 807 -10.62 -9.49 -19.55
C ILE A 807 -11.93 -9.77 -20.31
N LEU A 808 -13.01 -9.02 -20.03
CA LEU A 808 -14.31 -9.18 -20.70
C LEU A 808 -14.26 -8.77 -22.16
N GLY A 809 -13.53 -7.70 -22.47
CA GLY A 809 -13.24 -7.27 -23.82
C GLY A 809 -12.52 -8.36 -24.61
N LEU A 810 -11.49 -8.98 -24.02
CA LEU A 810 -10.80 -10.14 -24.58
C LEU A 810 -11.74 -11.34 -24.76
N ILE A 811 -12.56 -11.69 -23.77
CA ILE A 811 -13.56 -12.78 -23.90
C ILE A 811 -14.55 -12.52 -25.04
N GLY A 812 -15.00 -11.27 -25.17
CA GLY A 812 -15.84 -10.78 -26.25
C GLY A 812 -15.20 -10.92 -27.63
N ILE A 813 -13.91 -10.53 -27.72
CA ILE A 813 -13.05 -10.71 -28.89
C ILE A 813 -12.98 -12.19 -29.33
N PHE A 814 -13.00 -13.12 -28.38
CA PHE A 814 -12.83 -14.55 -28.71
C PHE A 814 -14.15 -15.30 -28.94
N ARG A 815 -15.28 -14.78 -28.45
CA ARG A 815 -16.59 -15.45 -28.54
C ARG A 815 -17.46 -15.11 -29.73
N ARG A 816 -16.97 -14.25 -30.59
CA ARG A 816 -17.73 -13.73 -31.71
C ARG A 816 -18.94 -12.82 -31.39
N ARG A 817 -19.06 -12.34 -30.15
CA ARG A 817 -20.30 -11.73 -29.61
C ARG A 817 -20.07 -10.53 -28.67
N THR A 818 -19.47 -9.44 -29.16
CA THR A 818 -19.50 -8.17 -28.41
C THR A 818 -20.27 -7.09 -29.16
N GLU A 819 -21.31 -6.57 -28.52
CA GLU A 819 -21.97 -5.32 -28.88
C GLU A 819 -21.21 -4.15 -28.22
N LEU A 820 -21.00 -3.06 -28.97
CA LEU A 820 -20.21 -1.89 -28.54
C LEU A 820 -20.94 -1.01 -27.51
N TRP A 821 -22.28 -1.02 -27.56
CA TRP A 821 -23.12 -0.09 -26.81
C TRP A 821 -23.04 -0.22 -25.29
N PRO A 822 -23.02 -1.42 -24.68
CA PRO A 822 -22.88 -1.56 -23.22
C PRO A 822 -21.60 -0.90 -22.67
N TRP A 823 -20.51 -0.89 -23.45
CA TRP A 823 -19.21 -0.33 -23.04
C TRP A 823 -19.13 1.18 -23.16
N VAL A 824 -19.76 1.72 -24.21
CA VAL A 824 -19.94 3.16 -24.38
C VAL A 824 -20.84 3.69 -23.26
N TRP A 825 -21.94 2.99 -22.94
CA TRP A 825 -22.80 3.34 -21.81
C TRP A 825 -22.05 3.28 -20.47
N LEU A 826 -21.22 2.26 -20.23
CA LEU A 826 -20.45 2.16 -18.98
C LEU A 826 -19.44 3.31 -18.82
N GLY A 827 -18.72 3.67 -19.90
CA GLY A 827 -17.80 4.80 -19.88
C GLY A 827 -18.50 6.16 -19.74
N ILE A 828 -19.69 6.30 -20.34
CA ILE A 828 -20.56 7.47 -20.15
C ILE A 828 -21.07 7.54 -18.71
N ILE A 829 -21.56 6.44 -18.14
CA ILE A 829 -22.04 6.37 -16.75
C ILE A 829 -20.91 6.68 -15.78
N ALA A 830 -19.72 6.12 -15.99
CA ALA A 830 -18.55 6.42 -15.18
C ALA A 830 -18.11 7.89 -15.33
N GLY A 831 -18.08 8.42 -16.55
CA GLY A 831 -17.79 9.83 -16.82
C GLY A 831 -18.80 10.77 -16.15
N ILE A 832 -20.10 10.46 -16.20
CA ILE A 832 -21.15 11.18 -15.47
C ILE A 832 -20.92 11.09 -13.96
N GLY A 833 -20.53 9.92 -13.43
CA GLY A 833 -20.16 9.75 -12.02
C GLY A 833 -19.00 10.64 -11.61
N TYR A 834 -17.94 10.72 -12.42
CA TYR A 834 -16.80 11.61 -12.19
C TYR A 834 -17.14 13.10 -12.36
N LEU A 835 -18.08 13.44 -13.25
CA LEU A 835 -18.61 14.81 -13.39
C LEU A 835 -19.35 15.26 -12.13
N ILE A 836 -20.31 14.45 -11.68
CA ILE A 836 -21.09 14.69 -10.47
C ILE A 836 -20.16 14.79 -9.25
N GLN A 837 -19.15 13.92 -9.19
CA GLN A 837 -18.12 13.94 -8.14
C GLN A 837 -17.29 15.23 -8.15
N GLY A 838 -16.77 15.64 -9.31
CA GLY A 838 -15.94 16.83 -9.38
C GLY A 838 -16.74 18.08 -9.03
N ALA A 839 -18.00 18.15 -9.46
CA ALA A 839 -18.92 19.23 -9.13
C ALA A 839 -19.27 19.26 -7.64
N GLY A 840 -19.46 18.10 -7.00
CA GLY A 840 -19.75 17.98 -5.56
C GLY A 840 -18.59 18.36 -4.64
N ARG A 841 -17.41 18.68 -5.19
CA ARG A 841 -16.22 19.12 -4.44
C ARG A 841 -15.92 20.61 -4.62
N TRP A 842 -16.75 21.33 -5.37
CA TRP A 842 -16.54 22.76 -5.56
C TRP A 842 -16.87 23.50 -4.28
N THR A 843 -15.88 24.22 -3.77
CA THR A 843 -16.08 25.17 -2.68
C THR A 843 -16.92 26.35 -3.16
N PHE A 844 -17.63 27.02 -2.25
CA PHE A 844 -18.38 28.22 -2.59
C PHE A 844 -17.51 29.26 -3.32
N ALA A 845 -16.25 29.42 -2.88
CA ALA A 845 -15.25 30.30 -3.52
C ALA A 845 -14.86 29.88 -4.96
N GLN A 846 -14.91 28.60 -5.28
CA GLN A 846 -14.70 28.12 -6.65
C GLN A 846 -15.93 28.37 -7.53
N VAL A 847 -17.14 28.42 -6.96
CA VAL A 847 -18.37 28.66 -7.72
C VAL A 847 -18.67 30.15 -7.88
N SER A 848 -18.27 30.98 -6.93
CA SER A 848 -18.59 32.41 -6.89
C SER A 848 -17.67 33.29 -7.75
N GLU A 849 -16.44 32.87 -8.03
CA GLU A 849 -15.49 33.61 -8.87
C GLU A 849 -15.39 33.01 -10.28
N LEU A 850 -15.76 33.77 -11.32
CA LEU A 850 -15.78 33.30 -12.71
C LEU A 850 -14.47 32.61 -13.16
N PRO A 851 -13.25 33.12 -12.85
CA PRO A 851 -12.01 32.43 -13.21
C PRO A 851 -11.82 31.09 -12.50
N ARG A 852 -12.18 31.01 -11.20
CA ARG A 852 -12.07 29.78 -10.41
C ARG A 852 -13.16 28.78 -10.77
N PHE A 853 -14.34 29.26 -11.15
CA PHE A 853 -15.44 28.44 -11.64
C PHE A 853 -15.09 27.82 -12.98
N ILE A 854 -14.56 28.62 -13.91
CA ILE A 854 -14.04 28.13 -15.20
C ILE A 854 -12.92 27.10 -14.98
N LEU A 855 -12.03 27.32 -14.00
CA LEU A 855 -10.98 26.36 -13.67
C LEU A 855 -11.54 25.07 -13.08
N ALA A 856 -12.43 25.15 -12.09
CA ALA A 856 -13.02 24.02 -11.40
C ALA A 856 -13.90 23.17 -12.33
N ILE A 857 -14.69 23.81 -13.19
CA ILE A 857 -15.50 23.12 -14.20
C ILE A 857 -14.63 22.49 -15.28
N SER A 858 -13.55 23.15 -15.71
CA SER A 858 -12.62 22.59 -16.70
C SER A 858 -11.88 21.37 -16.13
N GLN A 859 -11.41 21.42 -14.88
CA GLN A 859 -10.77 20.29 -14.22
C GLN A 859 -11.74 19.13 -13.99
N THR A 860 -12.99 19.44 -13.63
CA THR A 860 -14.06 18.45 -13.43
C THR A 860 -14.44 17.76 -14.73
N LEU A 861 -14.65 18.54 -15.79
CA LEU A 861 -14.90 18.03 -17.14
C LEU A 861 -13.70 17.22 -17.65
N ALA A 862 -12.48 17.71 -17.49
CA ALA A 862 -11.26 17.01 -17.88
C ALA A 862 -11.13 15.67 -17.15
N ASN A 863 -11.29 15.65 -15.82
CA ASN A 863 -11.23 14.41 -15.04
C ASN A 863 -12.34 13.43 -15.42
N ALA A 864 -13.54 13.92 -15.67
CA ALA A 864 -14.64 13.05 -16.06
C ALA A 864 -14.49 12.46 -17.47
N VAL A 865 -14.05 13.28 -18.42
CA VAL A 865 -13.73 12.84 -19.78
C VAL A 865 -12.53 11.90 -19.77
N LEU A 866 -11.51 12.15 -18.96
CA LEU A 866 -10.34 11.28 -18.84
C LEU A 866 -10.69 9.94 -18.23
N ASN A 867 -11.34 9.92 -17.06
CA ASN A 867 -11.60 8.66 -16.37
C ASN A 867 -12.76 7.88 -17.00
N GLY A 868 -13.81 8.57 -17.47
CA GLY A 868 -14.89 7.95 -18.26
C GLY A 868 -14.43 7.50 -19.65
N GLY A 869 -13.56 8.30 -20.29
CA GLY A 869 -12.92 7.99 -21.57
C GLY A 869 -11.93 6.83 -21.48
N GLU A 870 -11.09 6.76 -20.44
CA GLU A 870 -10.18 5.63 -20.17
C GLU A 870 -10.96 4.31 -20.08
N LEU A 871 -12.11 4.30 -19.43
CA LEU A 871 -12.99 3.13 -19.31
C LEU A 871 -13.74 2.79 -20.61
N ALA A 872 -14.24 3.80 -21.34
CA ALA A 872 -14.83 3.61 -22.66
C ALA A 872 -13.80 3.05 -23.65
N LEU A 873 -12.56 3.52 -23.57
CA LEU A 873 -11.44 3.10 -24.41
C LEU A 873 -10.93 1.71 -24.08
N LEU A 874 -10.94 1.31 -22.80
CA LEU A 874 -10.67 -0.08 -22.42
C LEU A 874 -11.69 -1.05 -23.04
N GLY A 875 -12.98 -0.71 -22.95
CA GLY A 875 -14.04 -1.51 -23.56
C GLY A 875 -14.00 -1.51 -25.10
N ALA A 876 -13.53 -0.42 -25.70
CA ALA A 876 -13.56 -0.27 -27.14
C ALA A 876 -12.26 -0.57 -27.88
N GLY A 877 -11.11 -0.45 -27.24
CA GLY A 877 -9.87 -1.06 -27.72
C GLY A 877 -10.04 -2.56 -27.84
N ALA A 878 -10.77 -3.16 -26.89
CA ALA A 878 -11.22 -4.54 -27.02
C ALA A 878 -12.22 -4.74 -28.17
N ALA A 879 -13.23 -3.88 -28.34
CA ALA A 879 -14.20 -4.00 -29.44
C ALA A 879 -13.62 -3.72 -30.85
N THR A 880 -12.58 -2.91 -30.96
CA THR A 880 -11.84 -2.64 -32.21
C THR A 880 -10.94 -3.83 -32.56
N ALA A 881 -10.19 -4.37 -31.58
CA ALA A 881 -9.47 -5.62 -31.74
C ALA A 881 -10.40 -6.79 -32.13
N TRP A 882 -11.66 -6.75 -31.69
CA TRP A 882 -12.72 -7.68 -32.08
C TRP A 882 -13.13 -7.56 -33.55
N ASN A 883 -13.45 -6.34 -34.02
CA ASN A 883 -13.83 -6.11 -35.42
C ASN A 883 -12.69 -6.40 -36.41
N LEU A 884 -11.43 -6.17 -36.01
CA LEU A 884 -10.24 -6.50 -36.80
C LEU A 884 -10.01 -8.01 -36.96
N THR A 885 -10.61 -8.84 -36.11
CA THR A 885 -10.55 -10.31 -36.26
C THR A 885 -11.73 -10.89 -37.05
N LYS A 886 -12.76 -10.10 -37.34
CA LYS A 886 -13.96 -10.50 -38.11
C LYS A 886 -13.78 -10.34 -39.62
N ASN A 887 -13.02 -9.34 -40.05
CA ASN A 887 -12.76 -9.07 -41.45
C ASN A 887 -11.29 -9.36 -41.76
N GLU A 888 -11.01 -10.39 -42.57
CA GLU A 888 -9.69 -10.62 -43.17
C GLU A 888 -9.24 -9.50 -44.13
N GLN A 889 -10.08 -8.46 -44.32
CA GLN A 889 -9.76 -7.31 -45.16
C GLN A 889 -8.94 -6.24 -44.42
N GLN A 890 -7.62 -6.31 -44.64
CA GLN A 890 -6.62 -5.26 -44.91
C GLN A 890 -6.54 -3.90 -44.17
N LEU A 891 -7.44 -3.49 -43.28
CA LEU A 891 -7.63 -2.04 -43.05
C LEU A 891 -7.13 -1.37 -41.75
N PRO A 892 -6.06 -1.84 -41.06
CA PRO A 892 -5.22 -0.84 -40.36
C PRO A 892 -3.71 -0.98 -40.55
N LEU A 893 -3.21 -2.18 -40.89
CA LEU A 893 -1.77 -2.39 -40.99
C LEU A 893 -1.22 -1.87 -42.32
N GLU A 894 -1.98 -1.85 -43.42
CA GLU A 894 -1.49 -1.21 -44.66
C GLU A 894 -1.38 0.30 -44.54
N ALA A 895 -2.24 0.94 -43.73
CA ALA A 895 -2.11 2.36 -43.41
C ALA A 895 -0.92 2.63 -42.47
N PHE A 896 -0.63 1.72 -41.54
CA PHE A 896 0.54 1.78 -40.65
C PHE A 896 1.86 1.45 -41.38
N ILE A 897 1.88 0.43 -42.26
CA ILE A 897 3.02 0.08 -43.11
C ILE A 897 3.30 1.22 -44.08
N ARG A 898 2.28 1.79 -44.74
CA ARG A 898 2.44 2.99 -45.57
C ARG A 898 2.85 4.25 -44.78
N ALA A 899 2.66 4.25 -43.46
CA ALA A 899 3.09 5.31 -42.55
C ALA A 899 4.53 5.10 -42.02
N ILE A 900 5.14 3.94 -42.28
CA ILE A 900 6.54 3.67 -41.94
C ILE A 900 7.42 4.08 -43.15
N PRO A 901 8.61 4.67 -42.94
CA PRO A 901 9.54 5.03 -44.02
C PRO A 901 9.85 3.82 -44.94
N HIS A 902 9.84 3.99 -46.28
CA HIS A 902 9.90 2.88 -47.26
C HIS A 902 11.06 1.88 -47.07
N ARG A 903 12.21 2.32 -46.53
CA ARG A 903 13.34 1.43 -46.17
C ARG A 903 13.05 0.44 -45.04
N ILE A 904 12.09 0.78 -44.18
CA ILE A 904 11.56 -0.13 -43.16
C ILE A 904 10.32 -0.84 -43.72
N GLN A 905 9.64 -0.30 -44.74
CA GLN A 905 8.56 -1.04 -45.42
C GLN A 905 9.07 -2.30 -46.11
N ASP A 906 10.25 -2.32 -46.75
CA ASP A 906 10.76 -3.57 -47.32
C ASP A 906 11.16 -4.57 -46.23
N PHE A 907 11.75 -4.07 -45.12
CA PHE A 907 12.02 -4.85 -43.92
C PHE A 907 10.74 -5.38 -43.23
N VAL A 908 9.64 -4.62 -43.30
CA VAL A 908 8.33 -4.94 -42.72
C VAL A 908 7.46 -5.73 -43.69
N ALA A 909 7.64 -5.61 -45.01
CA ALA A 909 6.89 -6.28 -46.07
C ALA A 909 7.35 -7.73 -46.22
N ASP A 910 8.67 -7.96 -46.23
CA ASP A 910 9.24 -9.31 -46.23
C ASP A 910 8.98 -10.04 -44.89
N ARG A 911 8.63 -9.28 -43.84
CA ARG A 911 8.24 -9.77 -42.50
C ARG A 911 6.76 -9.54 -42.18
N ALA A 912 5.93 -9.12 -43.14
CA ALA A 912 4.59 -8.56 -42.88
C ALA A 912 3.61 -9.63 -42.41
N GLN A 913 3.81 -10.89 -42.81
CA GLN A 913 2.97 -11.99 -42.35
C GLN A 913 3.21 -12.34 -40.87
N VAL A 914 4.45 -12.16 -40.38
CA VAL A 914 4.82 -12.43 -38.99
C VAL A 914 4.46 -11.23 -38.11
N LEU A 915 4.79 -10.01 -38.56
CA LEU A 915 4.39 -8.77 -37.89
C LEU A 915 2.87 -8.52 -37.90
N ARG A 916 2.11 -8.97 -38.91
CA ARG A 916 0.62 -8.93 -38.92
C ARG A 916 0.01 -9.60 -37.70
N ARG A 917 0.60 -10.71 -37.25
CA ARG A 917 0.10 -11.48 -36.10
C ARG A 917 0.70 -11.01 -34.78
N GLU A 918 1.99 -10.66 -34.74
CA GLU A 918 2.68 -10.38 -33.47
C GLU A 918 2.52 -8.94 -32.98
N SER A 919 2.38 -7.93 -33.84
CA SER A 919 2.21 -6.52 -33.42
C SER A 919 0.81 -6.19 -32.88
N ILE A 920 -0.22 -6.87 -33.40
CA ILE A 920 -1.59 -6.84 -32.84
C ILE A 920 -1.61 -7.53 -31.48
N VAL A 921 -0.87 -8.64 -31.34
CA VAL A 921 -0.68 -9.34 -30.07
C VAL A 921 0.13 -8.49 -29.09
N LEU A 922 1.20 -7.81 -29.51
CA LEU A 922 1.99 -6.90 -28.66
C LEU A 922 1.17 -5.70 -28.17
N GLY A 923 0.39 -5.04 -29.05
CA GLY A 923 -0.48 -3.93 -28.65
C GLY A 923 -1.56 -4.34 -27.64
N ILE A 924 -2.14 -5.54 -27.82
CA ILE A 924 -3.10 -6.13 -26.87
C ILE A 924 -2.41 -6.62 -25.57
N LEU A 925 -1.14 -7.02 -25.64
CA LEU A 925 -0.30 -7.45 -24.53
C LEU A 925 0.52 -6.33 -23.88
N ILE A 926 0.37 -5.06 -24.26
CA ILE A 926 1.13 -3.95 -23.66
C ILE A 926 0.18 -2.97 -22.98
N VAL A 927 -1.01 -2.74 -23.54
CA VAL A 927 -1.99 -1.78 -22.98
C VAL A 927 -2.49 -2.17 -21.58
N PRO A 928 -2.89 -3.43 -21.30
CA PRO A 928 -3.22 -3.85 -19.94
C PRO A 928 -2.04 -3.77 -18.98
N TRP A 929 -0.81 -3.96 -19.48
CA TRP A 929 0.42 -3.96 -18.68
C TRP A 929 0.86 -2.57 -18.27
N ILE A 930 0.80 -1.61 -19.19
CA ILE A 930 1.09 -0.21 -18.89
C ILE A 930 0.05 0.36 -17.93
N LEU A 931 -1.23 -0.05 -18.05
CA LEU A 931 -2.29 0.37 -17.13
C LEU A 931 -2.20 -0.31 -15.76
N LEU A 932 -1.77 -1.59 -15.70
CA LEU A 932 -1.46 -2.29 -14.44
C LEU A 932 -0.25 -1.65 -13.75
N ILE A 933 0.80 -1.29 -14.50
CA ILE A 933 1.97 -0.56 -13.97
C ILE A 933 1.56 0.83 -13.49
N ARG A 934 0.71 1.57 -14.23
CA ARG A 934 0.21 2.90 -13.83
C ARG A 934 -0.68 2.85 -12.58
N SER A 935 -1.53 1.84 -12.45
CA SER A 935 -2.35 1.61 -11.24
C SER A 935 -1.50 1.13 -10.05
N SER A 936 -0.43 0.36 -10.31
CA SER A 936 0.57 -0.03 -9.32
C SER A 936 1.38 1.18 -8.82
N ILE A 937 1.73 2.13 -9.70
CA ILE A 937 2.40 3.38 -9.33
C ILE A 937 1.51 4.23 -8.43
N GLY A 938 0.21 4.32 -8.71
CA GLY A 938 -0.78 4.96 -7.82
C GLY A 938 -0.90 4.29 -6.45
N PHE A 939 -0.61 2.99 -6.36
CA PHE A 939 -0.56 2.24 -5.11
C PHE A 939 0.75 2.49 -4.33
N THR A 940 1.88 2.68 -5.03
CA THR A 940 3.17 3.04 -4.42
C THR A 940 3.21 4.46 -3.87
N THR A 941 2.47 5.40 -4.47
CA THR A 941 2.34 6.77 -3.96
C THR A 941 1.37 6.89 -2.77
N ALA A 942 0.39 5.98 -2.65
CA ALA A 942 -0.48 5.89 -1.48
C ALA A 942 0.22 5.32 -0.23
N LYS A 943 1.30 4.55 -0.40
CA LYS A 943 2.23 4.11 0.67
C LYS A 943 3.57 4.86 0.57
N ALA A 944 3.52 6.19 0.52
CA ALA A 944 4.65 7.08 0.27
C ALA A 944 5.89 6.90 1.19
N GLY A 945 5.82 6.15 2.29
CA GLY A 945 6.89 6.06 3.28
C GLY A 945 8.24 5.51 2.80
N PHE A 946 8.29 4.64 1.77
CA PHE A 946 9.55 3.98 1.39
C PHE A 946 10.41 4.83 0.44
N TRP A 947 9.80 5.39 -0.62
CA TRP A 947 10.47 6.34 -1.52
C TRP A 947 10.49 7.77 -0.99
N ALA A 948 9.77 8.10 0.10
CA ALA A 948 9.95 9.40 0.76
C ALA A 948 11.38 9.61 1.30
N SER A 949 12.13 8.53 1.56
CA SER A 949 13.56 8.59 1.91
C SER A 949 14.50 8.67 0.70
N VAL A 950 13.98 8.34 -0.50
CA VAL A 950 14.63 8.56 -1.80
C VAL A 950 13.76 9.54 -2.58
N GLN A 951 13.55 10.73 -2.00
CA GLN A 951 13.24 11.93 -2.78
C GLN A 951 14.25 11.98 -3.95
N PRO A 952 13.83 12.41 -5.16
CA PRO A 952 14.60 12.19 -6.39
C PRO A 952 16.05 12.62 -6.17
N LEU A 953 16.95 11.68 -6.45
CA LEU A 953 18.39 11.82 -6.37
C LEU A 953 18.85 13.10 -7.09
N ASN A 954 18.95 14.20 -6.35
CA ASN A 954 19.61 15.46 -6.73
C ASN A 954 19.01 16.19 -7.96
N ALA A 955 19.26 17.50 -8.02
CA ALA A 955 19.03 18.34 -9.21
C ALA A 955 19.73 17.84 -10.50
N GLN A 956 20.52 16.76 -10.43
CA GLN A 956 21.20 16.12 -11.56
C GLN A 956 20.29 15.14 -12.34
N SER A 957 19.16 14.67 -11.79
CA SER A 957 18.26 13.72 -12.48
C SER A 957 16.96 14.34 -13.00
N ALA A 958 16.69 15.63 -12.76
CA ALA A 958 15.42 16.27 -13.15
C ALA A 958 15.11 16.11 -14.65
N MET A 959 16.14 16.16 -15.51
CA MET A 959 16.04 15.86 -16.94
C MET A 959 15.55 14.43 -17.20
N LEU A 960 16.09 13.44 -16.47
CA LEU A 960 15.74 12.03 -16.63
C LEU A 960 14.32 11.76 -16.16
N ASP A 961 13.90 12.35 -15.04
CA ASP A 961 12.53 12.23 -14.52
C ASP A 961 11.51 12.87 -15.48
N ILE A 962 11.80 14.07 -15.98
CA ILE A 962 10.96 14.77 -16.97
C ILE A 962 10.90 13.98 -18.28
N LEU A 963 12.04 13.46 -18.77
CA LEU A 963 12.08 12.62 -19.97
C LEU A 963 11.28 11.34 -19.78
N LEU A 964 11.47 10.62 -18.67
CA LEU A 964 10.76 9.39 -18.39
C LEU A 964 9.26 9.65 -18.29
N GLN A 965 8.85 10.66 -17.51
CA GLN A 965 7.44 10.98 -17.31
C GLN A 965 6.77 11.46 -18.60
N ALA A 966 7.39 12.38 -19.35
CA ALA A 966 6.87 12.82 -20.64
C ALA A 966 6.84 11.70 -21.68
N THR A 967 7.81 10.78 -21.66
CA THR A 967 7.82 9.57 -22.52
C THR A 967 6.67 8.64 -22.17
N PHE A 968 6.46 8.36 -20.88
CA PHE A 968 5.36 7.51 -20.43
C PHE A 968 4.00 8.15 -20.69
N ASP A 969 3.83 9.44 -20.44
CA ASP A 969 2.59 10.17 -20.67
C ASP A 969 2.29 10.30 -22.16
N ALA A 970 3.28 10.58 -23.01
CA ALA A 970 3.10 10.65 -24.45
C ALA A 970 2.77 9.28 -25.07
N ILE A 971 3.45 8.21 -24.64
CA ILE A 971 3.14 6.85 -25.09
C ILE A 971 1.72 6.46 -24.66
N THR A 972 1.36 6.68 -23.40
CA THR A 972 0.03 6.35 -22.86
C THR A 972 -1.06 7.14 -23.57
N THR A 973 -0.86 8.45 -23.74
CA THR A 973 -1.82 9.36 -24.41
C THR A 973 -1.97 9.03 -25.89
N SER A 974 -0.89 8.65 -26.57
CA SER A 974 -0.94 8.29 -27.99
C SER A 974 -1.64 6.96 -28.23
N LEU A 975 -1.44 5.98 -27.35
CA LEU A 975 -2.17 4.71 -27.38
C LEU A 975 -3.66 4.90 -27.09
N LEU A 976 -4.00 5.78 -26.13
CA LEU A 976 -5.39 6.20 -25.86
C LEU A 976 -5.99 6.93 -27.07
N LEU A 977 -5.23 7.79 -27.74
CA LEU A 977 -5.67 8.54 -28.92
C LEU A 977 -5.96 7.63 -30.11
N ILE A 978 -5.07 6.68 -30.40
CA ILE A 978 -5.24 5.69 -31.47
C ILE A 978 -6.50 4.86 -31.19
N GLY A 979 -6.77 4.52 -29.92
CA GLY A 979 -8.03 3.93 -29.48
C GLY A 979 -9.25 4.81 -29.74
N SER A 980 -9.20 6.09 -29.35
CA SER A 980 -10.30 7.07 -29.47
C SER A 980 -10.65 7.40 -30.92
N LEU A 981 -9.64 7.63 -31.77
CA LEU A 981 -9.85 7.83 -33.20
C LEU A 981 -10.46 6.59 -33.84
N SER A 982 -9.97 5.40 -33.50
CA SER A 982 -10.54 4.15 -34.03
C SER A 982 -12.02 3.97 -33.66
N MET A 983 -12.45 4.46 -32.49
CA MET A 983 -13.86 4.47 -32.08
C MET A 983 -14.69 5.56 -32.79
N LEU A 984 -14.24 6.81 -32.75
CA LEU A 984 -15.02 7.96 -33.23
C LEU A 984 -15.15 7.97 -34.75
N THR A 985 -14.15 7.48 -35.48
CA THR A 985 -14.23 7.29 -36.93
C THR A 985 -15.23 6.21 -37.33
N TRP A 986 -15.57 5.29 -36.42
CA TRP A 986 -16.58 4.25 -36.60
C TRP A 986 -17.99 4.72 -36.25
N VAL A 987 -18.14 5.55 -35.20
CA VAL A 987 -19.42 6.14 -34.76
C VAL A 987 -19.86 7.30 -35.67
N VAL A 988 -18.92 8.13 -36.12
CA VAL A 988 -19.19 9.30 -36.98
C VAL A 988 -18.67 9.01 -38.39
N ARG A 989 -19.36 8.11 -39.10
CA ARG A 989 -19.00 7.74 -40.49
C ARG A 989 -18.79 8.99 -41.35
N GLY A 990 -17.59 9.12 -41.94
CA GLY A 990 -17.26 10.18 -42.89
C GLY A 990 -16.79 11.52 -42.31
N LYS A 991 -16.64 11.67 -40.97
CA LYS A 991 -16.12 12.93 -40.37
C LYS A 991 -14.97 12.69 -39.38
N GLN A 992 -13.94 11.99 -39.85
CA GLN A 992 -12.73 11.66 -39.07
C GLN A 992 -12.01 12.91 -38.50
N GLN A 993 -12.21 14.07 -39.13
CA GLN A 993 -11.66 15.36 -38.70
C GLN A 993 -12.34 15.91 -37.44
N ILE A 994 -13.64 15.66 -37.23
CA ILE A 994 -14.39 16.11 -36.04
C ILE A 994 -14.04 15.24 -34.84
N ALA A 995 -13.95 13.92 -35.07
CA ALA A 995 -13.45 12.95 -34.09
C ALA A 995 -12.06 13.34 -33.54
N LEU A 996 -11.16 13.71 -34.45
CA LEU A 996 -9.82 14.16 -34.12
C LEU A 996 -9.84 15.52 -33.40
N ALA A 997 -10.66 16.47 -33.84
CA ALA A 997 -10.78 17.79 -33.19
C ALA A 997 -11.29 17.69 -31.74
N ILE A 998 -12.30 16.86 -31.48
CA ILE A 998 -12.83 16.61 -30.13
C ILE A 998 -11.77 15.93 -29.25
N THR A 999 -11.00 14.99 -29.83
CA THR A 999 -9.95 14.29 -29.09
C THR A 999 -8.77 15.22 -28.77
N CYS A 1000 -8.31 16.04 -29.74
CA CYS A 1000 -7.27 17.04 -29.53
C CYS A 1000 -7.70 18.13 -28.53
N LEU A 1001 -8.99 18.53 -28.53
CA LEU A 1001 -9.55 19.47 -27.56
C LEU A 1001 -9.60 18.88 -26.15
N GLY A 1002 -10.01 17.61 -26.01
CA GLY A 1002 -9.96 16.90 -24.73
C GLY A 1002 -8.54 16.78 -24.18
N MET A 1003 -7.53 16.64 -25.05
CA MET A 1003 -6.11 16.55 -24.66
C MET A 1003 -5.50 17.90 -24.29
N ALA A 1004 -5.88 18.94 -25.03
CA ALA A 1004 -5.55 20.32 -24.75
C ALA A 1004 -5.96 20.73 -23.33
N LEU A 1005 -7.15 20.30 -22.89
CA LEU A 1005 -7.69 20.56 -21.55
C LEU A 1005 -7.00 19.75 -20.44
N VAL A 1006 -6.21 18.73 -20.77
CA VAL A 1006 -5.56 17.80 -19.83
C VAL A 1006 -4.09 18.12 -19.59
N LEU A 1007 -3.38 18.61 -20.61
CA LEU A 1007 -1.93 18.73 -20.60
C LEU A 1007 -1.40 20.07 -20.05
N LEU A 1008 -2.26 21.08 -19.89
CA LEU A 1008 -1.88 22.38 -19.34
C LEU A 1008 -2.72 22.68 -18.09
N PRO A 1009 -2.11 22.99 -16.94
CA PRO A 1009 -2.84 23.60 -15.84
C PRO A 1009 -3.18 25.03 -16.29
N LEU A 1010 -4.31 25.20 -16.98
CA LEU A 1010 -4.75 26.45 -17.58
C LEU A 1010 -5.08 27.48 -16.48
N ARG A 1011 -4.05 28.19 -16.02
CA ARG A 1011 -4.12 29.23 -14.99
C ARG A 1011 -3.89 30.63 -15.57
N GLU A 1012 -3.19 30.75 -16.70
CA GLU A 1012 -2.81 32.03 -17.29
C GLU A 1012 -3.14 32.18 -18.80
N PRO A 1013 -3.41 33.40 -19.31
CA PRO A 1013 -3.72 33.67 -20.71
C PRO A 1013 -2.68 33.18 -21.72
N ALA A 1014 -1.39 33.19 -21.35
CA ALA A 1014 -0.31 32.72 -22.21
C ALA A 1014 -0.38 31.20 -22.49
N GLN A 1015 -0.89 30.43 -21.53
CA GLN A 1015 -1.06 28.97 -21.68
C GLN A 1015 -2.18 28.65 -22.67
N TRP A 1016 -3.23 29.48 -22.75
CA TRP A 1016 -4.27 29.39 -23.78
C TRP A 1016 -3.72 29.64 -25.19
N LEU A 1017 -2.75 30.55 -25.31
CA LEU A 1017 -2.09 30.83 -26.59
C LEU A 1017 -1.17 29.69 -27.03
N VAL A 1018 -0.39 29.14 -26.09
CA VAL A 1018 0.44 27.94 -26.30
C VAL A 1018 -0.42 26.73 -26.68
N LEU A 1019 -1.59 26.60 -26.05
CA LEU A 1019 -2.55 25.56 -26.37
C LEU A 1019 -3.09 25.70 -27.80
N GLY A 1020 -3.50 26.92 -28.19
CA GLY A 1020 -3.91 27.21 -29.55
C GLY A 1020 -2.83 26.87 -30.57
N LEU A 1021 -1.58 27.24 -30.30
CA LEU A 1021 -0.43 26.95 -31.17
C LEU A 1021 -0.09 25.45 -31.22
N ALA A 1022 -0.17 24.73 -30.10
CA ALA A 1022 0.09 23.29 -30.04
C ALA A 1022 -0.98 22.49 -30.80
N VAL A 1023 -2.25 22.88 -30.68
CA VAL A 1023 -3.36 22.30 -31.44
C VAL A 1023 -3.18 22.57 -32.94
N LEU A 1024 -2.81 23.80 -33.32
CA LEU A 1024 -2.54 24.16 -34.72
C LEU A 1024 -1.32 23.43 -35.29
N LEU A 1025 -0.23 23.31 -34.53
CA LEU A 1025 0.99 22.59 -34.92
C LEU A 1025 0.72 21.09 -35.06
N SER A 1026 -0.05 20.49 -34.16
CA SER A 1026 -0.45 19.08 -34.24
C SER A 1026 -1.35 18.82 -35.45
N PHE A 1027 -2.25 19.75 -35.77
CA PHE A 1027 -3.08 19.69 -36.97
C PHE A 1027 -2.26 19.84 -38.26
N TRP A 1028 -1.28 20.75 -38.26
CA TRP A 1028 -0.37 20.98 -39.37
C TRP A 1028 0.60 19.81 -39.61
N LEU A 1029 1.23 19.28 -38.55
CA LEU A 1029 2.09 18.08 -38.59
C LEU A 1029 1.30 16.84 -39.00
N GLY A 1030 0.09 16.67 -38.46
CA GLY A 1030 -0.83 15.60 -38.87
C GLY A 1030 -1.16 15.69 -40.36
N ARG A 1031 -1.38 16.90 -40.89
CA ARG A 1031 -1.62 17.10 -42.33
C ARG A 1031 -0.38 16.84 -43.20
N MET A 1032 0.80 17.33 -42.79
CA MET A 1032 2.08 17.13 -43.50
C MET A 1032 2.52 15.66 -43.53
N LEU A 1033 2.27 14.92 -42.45
CA LEU A 1033 2.71 13.53 -42.27
C LEU A 1033 1.58 12.52 -42.54
N ARG A 1034 0.54 12.95 -43.28
CA ARG A 1034 -0.65 12.16 -43.65
C ARG A 1034 -1.28 11.39 -42.48
N TRP A 1035 -1.26 11.98 -41.30
CA TRP A 1035 -1.88 11.46 -40.07
C TRP A 1035 -1.20 10.19 -39.54
N ASN A 1036 0.11 10.06 -39.73
CA ASN A 1036 0.94 9.01 -39.13
C ASN A 1036 0.90 9.04 -37.59
N GLY A 1037 0.42 7.98 -36.95
CA GLY A 1037 0.28 7.87 -35.49
C GLY A 1037 1.60 7.92 -34.71
N LEU A 1038 2.71 7.50 -35.32
CA LEU A 1038 4.04 7.60 -34.71
C LEU A 1038 4.51 9.07 -34.67
N ALA A 1039 4.23 9.84 -35.72
CA ALA A 1039 4.52 11.27 -35.76
C ALA A 1039 3.67 12.07 -34.76
N LEU A 1040 2.44 11.62 -34.51
CA LEU A 1040 1.56 12.19 -33.49
C LEU A 1040 2.05 11.86 -32.07
N THR A 1041 2.58 10.65 -31.87
CA THR A 1041 3.25 10.27 -30.61
C THR A 1041 4.48 11.12 -30.35
N VAL A 1042 5.29 11.37 -31.40
CA VAL A 1042 6.43 12.28 -31.32
C VAL A 1042 5.96 13.71 -31.06
N ALA A 1043 4.91 14.22 -31.73
CA ALA A 1043 4.37 15.56 -31.47
C ALA A 1043 3.84 15.72 -30.03
N LEU A 1044 3.19 14.69 -29.47
CA LEU A 1044 2.70 14.67 -28.09
C LEU A 1044 3.84 14.55 -27.07
N TRP A 1045 4.90 13.82 -27.41
CA TRP A 1045 6.13 13.76 -26.64
C TRP A 1045 6.84 15.13 -26.61
N LEU A 1046 6.92 15.81 -27.75
CA LEU A 1046 7.45 17.16 -27.88
C LEU A 1046 6.61 18.18 -27.09
N ALA A 1047 5.27 18.09 -27.14
CA ALA A 1047 4.37 18.98 -26.41
C ALA A 1047 4.48 18.85 -24.88
N ASN A 1048 4.93 17.70 -24.36
CA ASN A 1048 5.16 17.48 -22.93
C ASN A 1048 6.56 17.90 -22.47
N ILE A 1049 7.58 17.71 -23.31
CA ILE A 1049 8.98 18.04 -22.96
C ILE A 1049 9.25 19.53 -23.09
N VAL A 1050 8.70 20.20 -24.11
CA VAL A 1050 9.01 21.61 -24.40
C VAL A 1050 8.64 22.55 -23.24
N PRO A 1051 7.44 22.48 -22.63
CA PRO A 1051 7.09 23.34 -21.49
C PRO A 1051 7.97 23.09 -20.27
N ALA A 1052 8.32 21.84 -19.99
CA ALA A 1052 9.20 21.48 -18.87
C ALA A 1052 10.64 21.94 -19.10
N ALA A 1053 11.17 21.80 -20.32
CA ALA A 1053 12.48 22.31 -20.70
C ALA A 1053 12.55 23.85 -20.62
N LEU A 1054 11.50 24.54 -21.09
CA LEU A 1054 11.37 26.00 -20.97
C LEU A 1054 11.24 26.47 -19.53
N THR A 1055 10.50 25.72 -18.69
CA THR A 1055 10.38 26.01 -17.25
C THR A 1055 11.72 25.86 -16.54
N LEU A 1056 12.47 24.79 -16.84
CA LEU A 1056 13.81 24.56 -16.33
C LEU A 1056 14.80 25.67 -16.75
N LEU A 1057 14.72 26.12 -18.00
CA LEU A 1057 15.49 27.26 -18.52
C LEU A 1057 15.13 28.60 -17.86
N ALA A 1058 13.88 28.77 -17.41
CA ALA A 1058 13.41 29.96 -16.71
C ALA A 1058 13.70 29.94 -15.19
N THR A 1059 14.24 28.84 -14.65
CA THR A 1059 14.60 28.75 -13.23
C THR A 1059 15.94 29.41 -12.92
N THR A 1060 16.16 29.83 -11.67
CA THR A 1060 17.39 30.50 -11.22
C THR A 1060 18.64 29.60 -11.11
N PRO A 1061 18.57 28.27 -10.84
CA PRO A 1061 19.78 27.46 -10.75
C PRO A 1061 20.35 27.10 -12.14
N LEU A 1062 21.63 27.43 -12.37
CA LEU A 1062 22.35 27.13 -13.62
C LEU A 1062 22.28 25.64 -14.02
N ALA A 1063 22.30 24.71 -13.06
CA ALA A 1063 22.18 23.27 -13.32
C ALA A 1063 20.83 22.89 -13.95
N LEU A 1064 19.73 23.54 -13.53
CA LEU A 1064 18.40 23.31 -14.10
C LEU A 1064 18.28 23.98 -15.47
N GLN A 1065 18.91 25.15 -15.66
CA GLN A 1065 19.01 25.79 -16.97
C GLN A 1065 19.80 24.91 -17.96
N LEU A 1066 20.91 24.30 -17.53
CA LEU A 1066 21.69 23.36 -18.33
C LEU A 1066 20.90 22.09 -18.66
N ASN A 1067 20.09 21.57 -17.74
CA ASN A 1067 19.17 20.46 -18.00
C ASN A 1067 18.09 20.84 -19.02
N GLY A 1068 17.51 22.04 -18.91
CA GLY A 1068 16.55 22.56 -19.88
C GLY A 1068 17.18 22.78 -21.27
N ALA A 1069 18.42 23.28 -21.33
CA ALA A 1069 19.19 23.41 -22.56
C ALA A 1069 19.50 22.04 -23.19
N ALA A 1070 19.92 21.07 -22.37
CA ALA A 1070 20.19 19.69 -22.80
C ALA A 1070 18.93 19.01 -23.35
N LEU A 1071 17.77 19.20 -22.72
CA LEU A 1071 16.48 18.73 -23.23
C LEU A 1071 16.16 19.29 -24.61
N ILE A 1072 16.38 20.60 -24.82
CA ILE A 1072 16.16 21.24 -26.12
C ILE A 1072 17.14 20.70 -27.17
N VAL A 1073 18.42 20.50 -26.82
CA VAL A 1073 19.43 19.93 -27.74
C VAL A 1073 19.06 18.49 -28.15
N LEU A 1074 18.68 17.64 -27.18
CA LEU A 1074 18.22 16.28 -27.44
C LEU A 1074 16.95 16.25 -28.31
N LEU A 1075 16.03 17.19 -28.05
CA LEU A 1075 14.78 17.36 -28.78
C LEU A 1075 15.02 17.76 -30.25
N CYS A 1076 15.90 18.74 -30.50
CA CYS A 1076 16.29 19.13 -31.86
C CYS A 1076 17.02 17.98 -32.59
N GLY A 1077 17.89 17.25 -31.90
CA GLY A 1077 18.59 16.08 -32.45
C GLY A 1077 17.64 14.95 -32.85
N PHE A 1078 16.65 14.63 -32.01
CA PHE A 1078 15.65 13.61 -32.28
C PHE A 1078 14.72 14.00 -33.44
N CYS A 1079 14.26 15.26 -33.49
CA CYS A 1079 13.45 15.76 -34.61
C CYS A 1079 14.21 15.73 -35.93
N GLY A 1080 15.50 16.09 -35.93
CA GLY A 1080 16.37 15.99 -37.11
C GLY A 1080 16.58 14.55 -37.58
N TRP A 1081 16.78 13.62 -36.65
CA TRP A 1081 16.89 12.19 -36.96
C TRP A 1081 15.60 11.63 -37.58
N TYR A 1082 14.44 11.92 -36.97
CA TYR A 1082 13.15 11.42 -37.41
C TYR A 1082 12.71 12.00 -38.77
N LEU A 1083 12.80 13.33 -38.93
CA LEU A 1083 12.42 14.02 -40.17
C LEU A 1083 13.41 13.76 -41.30
N GLY A 1084 14.71 13.62 -40.99
CA GLY A 1084 15.73 13.22 -41.97
C GLY A 1084 15.52 11.80 -42.49
N GLY A 1085 15.17 10.86 -41.61
CA GLY A 1085 14.78 9.50 -42.00
C GLY A 1085 13.53 9.46 -42.87
N TRP A 1086 12.56 10.34 -42.62
CA TRP A 1086 11.33 10.48 -43.41
C TRP A 1086 11.57 11.13 -44.78
N TRP A 1087 12.38 12.19 -44.87
CA TRP A 1087 12.70 12.86 -46.14
C TRP A 1087 13.48 11.94 -47.09
N GLN A 1088 14.48 11.19 -46.58
CA GLN A 1088 15.22 10.21 -47.37
C GLN A 1088 14.31 9.15 -48.01
N THR A 1089 13.17 8.84 -47.38
CA THR A 1089 12.22 7.86 -47.93
C THR A 1089 11.23 8.43 -48.93
N GLN A 1090 10.97 9.74 -48.92
CA GLN A 1090 10.14 10.39 -49.94
C GLN A 1090 10.94 10.64 -51.25
N ASN A 1091 12.24 10.95 -51.14
CA ASN A 1091 13.11 11.12 -52.32
C ASN A 1091 13.62 9.80 -52.92
N ALA A 1092 13.36 8.66 -52.30
CA ALA A 1092 13.58 7.34 -52.88
C ALA A 1092 12.34 6.80 -53.62
N GLU A 1093 11.19 7.45 -53.43
CA GLU A 1093 9.91 7.18 -54.11
C GLU A 1093 9.72 8.03 -55.39
N ASN A 1094 10.59 9.04 -55.60
CA ASN A 1094 10.79 9.73 -56.87
C ASN A 1094 12.14 9.32 -57.45
#